data_AF-A0A928BYW4-F1
#
_entry.id   AF-A0A928BYW4-F1
#
_cell.length_a   1.000
_cell.length_b   1.000
_cell.length_c   1.000
_cell.angle_alpha   90.00
_cell.angle_beta   90.00
_cell.angle_gamma   90.00
#
_symmetry.space_group_name_H-M   'P 1'
#
loop_
_entity.id
_entity.type
_entity.pdbx_description
1 polymer ?
#
loop_
_entity_poly.entity_id
_entity_poly.type
_entity_poly.pdbx_seq_one_letter_code
_entity_poly.pdbx_strand_id
1 'polypeptide(L)'
;MSIMNIITVLNHIHQIAGLKRNELGDDDNIYSHPVLKYIAPENNSTTLPEKRDLIKELLLEYLPFLEAMKDCYKEVKVEKDKRNNKYVKDKKQVFIRNYSDIYCIYWTLYNIFSTLINYRDKSCHYRFIPSKDQEEYSKRTEYDTVRIINKYYTYALRKTKEKYGYTTEQLSFIQNNRYTDDKKVNFNFFLSMQSSNNNLSHVGVAQLICLFLQKKDVDNFLENLPIYDNRYCLGIDEHMIIKRSLALHSIKLPKERLNSEKKDMAIAMDMLNELKRCPKELFNTLPFDKQERFRIISSDHKEVLLMRSTDRFVPLILQYIDCNKKFKDIRFHVNMGKLRYLFSPNKLCIDNQERVRMLEHLLNGYGRIDEVEYLRKAPNGTFGNTNIPIKGFGEIERDSADSNNYPYIVDTHTHYILNNNKVEFCFCEDSKNKNVFPTIEKEINGKWYVEKTAPHCRISFFEIPAMAFHMFLCGSEKTEKLIKDVYNNYISLFNALKNGALTEENYKDFNIPECDMPKKILDFLKGKAEGKSIDGYVKNILKKELKDTRKRIEQAPSEKDQMPSKRNKIGTKSYKRVLTGKLADFLAKDIVKYQPTLCAGDDYGIDRMTGMNYRIMQATIATYNDDDDFDTFYNVFKMAGLVDGDERKNHPFLKKVLLSKPQNTVAFNIKYLKEKEIYLRNIEKKNIIPPFVNRERNKWCERDCEYYRILGENLLDLPIELPRQMFYKDIRAQLEPLMPEIDFSQTNTTYLIAEYLKRVRGDDFQEFYSWERNYRYIDFLKCIRDDNGRICAQYTTTEERESLWEDSKNRTAEYKRSEEQKNEKKDKNFEDSLEERISSSHIKFQNTEKHIRRYKVQDALLFMIAEKQFGKYLDDIKAKNFKLKDIMPDTDKGILSETMPIDFTFTKKNIKYNIHAKNLKFKEYGDLFILANDKRLESLWKILATDTVNKEEISEEFAKYDFCRPDITKLVLDFEKDVLEKYPEIIEEAEKEYKKFDFKFILDWLINKKKLNYGIRNKLLLIRNAFNHNSYPDKKYAEVRELPEIATNLKKTFDENAKKYE
;
A
#
# COMPACT_ATOMS: atom_id res chain seq x y z
N MET A 1 -4.46 -16.68 -20.18
CA MET A 1 -4.06 -15.48 -19.40
C MET A 1 -4.44 -15.57 -17.93
N SER A 2 -5.72 -15.69 -17.57
CA SER A 2 -6.20 -15.71 -16.18
C SER A 2 -5.46 -16.69 -15.26
N ILE A 3 -5.31 -17.95 -15.69
CA ILE A 3 -4.55 -18.97 -14.95
C ILE A 3 -3.08 -18.60 -14.74
N MET A 4 -2.45 -17.96 -15.72
CA MET A 4 -1.05 -17.54 -15.61
C MET A 4 -0.85 -16.38 -14.65
N ASN A 5 -1.81 -15.46 -14.62
CA ASN A 5 -1.85 -14.38 -13.66
C ASN A 5 -2.00 -14.92 -12.23
N ILE A 6 -2.82 -15.96 -12.02
CA ILE A 6 -2.94 -16.68 -10.76
C ILE A 6 -1.60 -17.28 -10.34
N ILE A 7 -0.98 -18.10 -11.22
CA ILE A 7 0.29 -18.78 -10.93
C ILE A 7 1.40 -17.76 -10.61
N THR A 8 1.48 -16.66 -11.37
CA THR A 8 2.41 -15.56 -11.10
C THR A 8 2.25 -15.03 -9.68
N VAL A 9 1.02 -14.76 -9.24
CA VAL A 9 0.75 -14.24 -7.89
C VAL A 9 1.08 -15.30 -6.84
N LEU A 10 0.67 -16.55 -7.04
CA LEU A 10 0.93 -17.63 -6.10
C LEU A 10 2.44 -17.90 -5.94
N ASN A 11 3.21 -17.93 -7.03
CA ASN A 11 4.67 -18.09 -6.99
C ASN A 11 5.34 -16.95 -6.23
N HIS A 12 4.87 -15.72 -6.43
CA HIS A 12 5.37 -14.55 -5.71
C HIS A 12 5.05 -14.63 -4.21
N ILE A 13 3.83 -15.05 -3.84
CA ILE A 13 3.45 -15.25 -2.43
C ILE A 13 4.27 -16.38 -1.80
N HIS A 14 4.48 -17.49 -2.51
CA HIS A 14 5.31 -18.61 -2.08
C HIS A 14 6.73 -18.14 -1.71
N GLN A 15 7.34 -17.34 -2.59
CA GLN A 15 8.66 -16.79 -2.38
C GLN A 15 8.70 -15.81 -1.20
N ILE A 16 7.76 -14.87 -1.12
CA ILE A 16 7.70 -13.92 0.01
C ILE A 16 7.45 -14.63 1.35
N ALA A 17 6.62 -15.67 1.37
CA ALA A 17 6.31 -16.41 2.57
C ALA A 17 7.41 -17.42 2.99
N GLY A 18 8.42 -17.64 2.15
CA GLY A 18 9.53 -18.57 2.45
C GLY A 18 9.03 -20.00 2.68
N LEU A 19 8.12 -20.48 1.83
CA LEU A 19 7.62 -21.85 1.91
C LEU A 19 8.64 -22.79 1.25
N LYS A 20 8.92 -23.96 1.86
CA LYS A 20 9.86 -24.93 1.27
C LYS A 20 9.38 -25.34 -0.12
N ARG A 21 10.30 -25.33 -1.09
CA ARG A 21 10.10 -25.98 -2.41
C ARG A 21 10.12 -27.48 -2.18
N ASN A 22 8.98 -28.07 -1.87
CA ASN A 22 8.80 -29.47 -2.29
C ASN A 22 8.69 -29.43 -3.81
N GLU A 23 9.32 -30.38 -4.49
CA GLU A 23 9.35 -30.54 -5.94
C GLU A 23 8.04 -30.04 -6.57
N LEU A 24 8.13 -28.96 -7.36
CA LEU A 24 6.99 -28.45 -8.12
C LEU A 24 6.63 -29.56 -9.12
N GLY A 25 5.67 -30.40 -8.73
CA GLY A 25 4.94 -31.24 -9.67
C GLY A 25 4.19 -30.35 -10.65
N ASP A 26 4.07 -30.83 -11.89
CA ASP A 26 3.35 -30.28 -13.05
C ASP A 26 2.70 -28.90 -12.81
N ASP A 27 3.22 -27.84 -13.45
CA ASP A 27 2.76 -26.43 -13.36
C ASP A 27 1.23 -26.24 -13.53
N ASP A 28 0.55 -27.27 -14.02
CA ASP A 28 -0.90 -27.34 -14.23
C ASP A 28 -1.73 -27.66 -12.98
N ASN A 29 -1.17 -28.20 -11.88
CA ASN A 29 -1.94 -28.51 -10.67
C ASN A 29 -1.87 -27.41 -9.60
N ILE A 30 -2.71 -26.39 -9.75
CA ILE A 30 -2.80 -25.24 -8.82
C ILE A 30 -3.07 -25.67 -7.36
N TYR A 31 -3.82 -26.75 -7.12
CA TYR A 31 -4.14 -27.21 -5.76
C TYR A 31 -2.94 -27.79 -5.02
N SER A 32 -1.98 -28.32 -5.78
CA SER A 32 -0.73 -28.81 -5.21
C SER A 32 0.20 -27.68 -4.75
N HIS A 33 -0.10 -26.44 -5.16
CA HIS A 33 0.73 -25.28 -4.91
C HIS A 33 0.90 -25.03 -3.39
N PRO A 34 2.15 -24.80 -2.90
CA PRO A 34 2.44 -24.68 -1.48
C PRO A 34 1.58 -23.67 -0.72
N VAL A 35 1.27 -22.53 -1.35
CA VAL A 35 0.41 -21.49 -0.75
C VAL A 35 -0.99 -22.02 -0.42
N LEU A 36 -1.62 -22.78 -1.32
CA LEU A 36 -2.96 -23.32 -1.09
C LEU A 36 -2.94 -24.44 -0.05
N LYS A 37 -1.94 -25.33 -0.11
CA LYS A 37 -1.73 -26.37 0.91
C LYS A 37 -1.55 -25.77 2.32
N TYR A 38 -0.83 -24.66 2.44
CA TYR A 38 -0.53 -24.04 3.73
C TYR A 38 -1.77 -23.44 4.42
N ILE A 39 -2.74 -22.97 3.63
CA ILE A 39 -3.99 -22.38 4.14
C ILE A 39 -5.14 -23.39 4.17
N ALA A 40 -4.89 -24.62 3.75
CA ALA A 40 -5.90 -25.68 3.73
C ALA A 40 -6.31 -26.06 5.16
N PRO A 41 -7.62 -26.21 5.45
CA PRO A 41 -8.12 -26.49 6.80
C PRO A 41 -7.53 -27.76 7.44
N GLU A 42 -7.27 -28.79 6.64
CA GLU A 42 -6.68 -30.05 7.07
C GLU A 42 -5.27 -29.90 7.67
N ASN A 43 -4.55 -28.84 7.31
CA ASN A 43 -3.20 -28.57 7.82
C ASN A 43 -3.24 -27.62 9.03
N ASN A 44 -4.41 -27.41 9.66
CA ASN A 44 -4.58 -26.35 10.65
C ASN A 44 -3.61 -26.40 11.84
N SER A 45 -3.37 -27.60 12.35
CA SER A 45 -2.51 -27.86 13.51
C SER A 45 -1.01 -27.86 13.21
N THR A 46 -0.60 -28.02 11.96
CA THR A 46 0.82 -28.25 11.59
C THR A 46 1.53 -27.03 11.02
N THR A 47 0.82 -25.93 10.79
CA THR A 47 1.39 -24.72 10.21
C THR A 47 1.52 -23.58 11.21
N LEU A 48 2.53 -22.73 11.02
CA LEU A 48 2.77 -21.55 11.83
C LEU A 48 1.67 -20.47 11.62
N PRO A 49 0.99 -20.00 12.68
CA PRO A 49 -0.10 -19.00 12.58
C PRO A 49 0.32 -17.68 11.91
N GLU A 50 1.51 -17.17 12.23
CA GLU A 50 2.00 -15.91 11.67
C GLU A 50 2.29 -15.97 10.17
N LYS A 51 2.68 -17.15 9.65
CA LYS A 51 2.84 -17.36 8.21
C LYS A 51 1.50 -17.42 7.48
N ARG A 52 0.48 -18.02 8.11
CA ARG A 52 -0.89 -18.00 7.56
C ARG A 52 -1.45 -16.60 7.48
N ASP A 53 -1.26 -15.80 8.52
CA ASP A 53 -1.73 -14.42 8.54
C ASP A 53 -1.06 -13.60 7.43
N LEU A 54 0.25 -13.75 7.24
CA LEU A 54 0.98 -13.16 6.11
C LEU A 54 0.42 -13.61 4.75
N ILE A 55 0.22 -14.91 4.52
CA ILE A 55 -0.33 -15.42 3.26
C ILE A 55 -1.72 -14.86 3.00
N LYS A 56 -2.57 -14.80 4.03
CA LYS A 56 -3.90 -14.19 3.96
C LYS A 56 -3.83 -12.73 3.51
N GLU A 57 -2.96 -11.93 4.13
CA GLU A 57 -2.79 -10.53 3.77
C GLU A 57 -2.34 -10.36 2.32
N LEU A 58 -1.34 -11.13 1.88
CA LEU A 58 -0.84 -11.10 0.51
C LEU A 58 -1.90 -11.54 -0.52
N LEU A 59 -2.69 -12.58 -0.22
CA LEU A 59 -3.79 -13.00 -1.08
C LEU A 59 -4.84 -11.90 -1.23
N LEU A 60 -5.23 -11.23 -0.14
CA LEU A 60 -6.19 -10.12 -0.19
C LEU A 60 -5.62 -8.89 -0.91
N GLU A 61 -4.31 -8.66 -0.86
CA GLU A 61 -3.65 -7.57 -1.56
C GLU A 61 -3.64 -7.77 -3.09
N TYR A 62 -3.21 -8.95 -3.54
CA TYR A 62 -3.06 -9.29 -4.95
C TYR A 62 -4.36 -9.75 -5.63
N LEU A 63 -5.28 -10.35 -4.88
CA LEU A 63 -6.60 -10.79 -5.33
C LEU A 63 -7.70 -9.99 -4.59
N PRO A 64 -7.87 -8.69 -4.90
CA PRO A 64 -8.70 -7.79 -4.10
C PRO A 64 -10.19 -8.19 -4.06
N PHE A 65 -10.68 -8.97 -5.03
CA PHE A 65 -12.04 -9.50 -5.03
C PHE A 65 -12.32 -10.50 -3.91
N LEU A 66 -11.28 -11.18 -3.38
CA LEU A 66 -11.42 -12.18 -2.31
C LEU A 66 -12.01 -11.59 -1.03
N GLU A 67 -11.74 -10.31 -0.79
CA GLU A 67 -12.25 -9.61 0.37
C GLU A 67 -13.79 -9.62 0.41
N ALA A 68 -14.43 -9.50 -0.74
CA ALA A 68 -15.88 -9.59 -0.87
C ALA A 68 -16.34 -11.05 -1.03
N MET A 69 -15.63 -11.84 -1.83
CA MET A 69 -16.06 -13.20 -2.16
C MET A 69 -16.01 -14.16 -0.97
N LYS A 70 -15.06 -13.98 -0.03
CA LYS A 70 -15.04 -14.79 1.22
C LYS A 70 -16.32 -14.61 2.02
N ASP A 71 -16.87 -13.40 2.05
CA ASP A 71 -18.12 -13.10 2.76
C ASP A 71 -19.33 -13.58 1.96
N CYS A 72 -19.30 -13.48 0.62
CA CYS A 72 -20.30 -14.12 -0.24
C CYS A 72 -20.35 -15.64 -0.01
N TYR A 73 -19.19 -16.30 0.13
CA TYR A 73 -19.11 -17.72 0.43
C TYR A 73 -19.72 -18.06 1.80
N LYS A 74 -19.46 -17.25 2.84
CA LYS A 74 -20.10 -17.40 4.16
C LYS A 74 -21.62 -17.37 4.05
N GLU A 75 -22.17 -16.42 3.28
CA GLU A 75 -23.62 -16.35 3.06
C GLU A 75 -24.16 -17.60 2.34
N VAL A 76 -23.47 -18.09 1.30
CA VAL A 76 -23.87 -19.29 0.55
C VAL A 76 -23.88 -20.53 1.46
N LYS A 77 -22.88 -20.69 2.33
CA LYS A 77 -22.82 -21.79 3.30
C LYS A 77 -23.98 -21.73 4.31
N VAL A 78 -24.21 -20.56 4.89
CA VAL A 78 -25.32 -20.32 5.80
C VAL A 78 -26.68 -20.64 5.16
N GLU A 79 -26.87 -20.32 3.87
CA GLU A 79 -28.08 -20.68 3.14
C GLU A 79 -28.24 -22.19 2.94
N LYS A 80 -27.14 -22.93 2.69
CA LYS A 80 -27.16 -24.39 2.58
C LYS A 80 -27.47 -25.06 3.91
N ASP A 81 -26.85 -24.62 4.99
CA ASP A 81 -27.06 -25.20 6.33
C ASP A 81 -28.51 -25.04 6.82
N LYS A 82 -29.20 -23.94 6.41
CA LYS A 82 -30.65 -23.75 6.67
C LYS A 82 -31.51 -24.79 5.98
N ARG A 83 -31.17 -25.16 4.74
CA ARG A 83 -31.95 -26.14 3.97
C ARG A 83 -31.79 -27.56 4.54
N ASN A 84 -30.67 -27.84 5.21
CA ASN A 84 -30.36 -29.14 5.78
C ASN A 84 -30.82 -29.32 7.24
N ASN A 85 -31.73 -28.48 7.74
CA ASN A 85 -32.34 -28.57 9.09
C ASN A 85 -31.37 -28.66 10.30
N LYS A 86 -30.08 -28.31 10.14
CA LYS A 86 -29.13 -28.14 11.26
C LYS A 86 -29.34 -26.83 12.05
N TYR A 87 -30.53 -26.22 11.96
CA TYR A 87 -30.76 -24.81 12.30
C TYR A 87 -31.71 -24.59 13.48
N VAL A 88 -31.22 -23.99 14.57
CA VAL A 88 -32.05 -23.34 15.61
C VAL A 88 -32.16 -21.84 15.27
N LYS A 89 -33.39 -21.31 15.22
CA LYS A 89 -33.74 -19.97 14.70
C LYS A 89 -33.00 -18.79 15.35
N ASP A 90 -32.51 -18.92 16.58
CA ASP A 90 -31.88 -17.82 17.34
C ASP A 90 -30.38 -17.58 17.05
N LYS A 91 -29.71 -18.43 16.25
CA LYS A 91 -28.26 -18.32 15.98
C LYS A 91 -27.90 -17.78 14.60
N LYS A 92 -28.77 -16.99 13.95
CA LYS A 92 -28.58 -16.51 12.56
C LYS A 92 -27.26 -15.75 12.31
N GLN A 93 -26.61 -15.22 13.34
CA GLN A 93 -25.43 -14.35 13.23
C GLN A 93 -24.26 -14.70 14.14
N VAL A 94 -24.46 -15.58 15.11
CA VAL A 94 -23.33 -16.25 15.77
C VAL A 94 -22.66 -17.18 14.76
N PHE A 95 -23.44 -17.85 13.89
CA PHE A 95 -22.92 -18.79 12.89
C PHE A 95 -22.07 -18.16 11.76
N ILE A 96 -22.31 -16.89 11.38
CA ILE A 96 -21.44 -16.16 10.42
C ILE A 96 -20.06 -15.87 11.04
N ARG A 97 -19.94 -15.90 12.37
CA ARG A 97 -18.72 -15.59 13.13
C ARG A 97 -17.77 -16.78 13.29
N ASN A 98 -18.24 -18.00 13.05
CA ASN A 98 -17.49 -19.21 13.39
C ASN A 98 -16.59 -19.72 12.26
N TYR A 99 -16.77 -19.28 11.01
CA TYR A 99 -15.81 -19.62 9.95
C TYR A 99 -14.66 -18.62 9.94
N SER A 100 -13.44 -19.13 10.20
CA SER A 100 -12.23 -18.34 10.09
C SER A 100 -12.10 -17.74 8.68
N ASP A 101 -11.59 -16.52 8.58
CA ASP A 101 -11.41 -15.85 7.28
C ASP A 101 -10.55 -16.68 6.32
N ILE A 102 -9.55 -17.38 6.86
CA ILE A 102 -8.66 -18.24 6.09
C ILE A 102 -9.40 -19.44 5.48
N TYR A 103 -10.29 -20.08 6.25
CA TYR A 103 -11.14 -21.17 5.76
C TYR A 103 -12.01 -20.70 4.59
N CYS A 104 -12.65 -19.54 4.73
CA CYS A 104 -13.48 -18.98 3.66
C CYS A 104 -12.68 -18.60 2.43
N ILE A 105 -11.47 -18.05 2.59
CA ILE A 105 -10.57 -17.73 1.49
C ILE A 105 -10.17 -19.01 0.74
N TYR A 106 -9.72 -20.05 1.45
CA TYR A 106 -9.33 -21.32 0.84
C TYR A 106 -10.46 -21.90 -0.02
N TRP A 107 -11.66 -22.06 0.55
CA TRP A 107 -12.77 -22.65 -0.19
C TRP A 107 -13.31 -21.76 -1.32
N THR A 108 -13.23 -20.44 -1.16
CA THR A 108 -13.56 -19.50 -2.25
C THR A 108 -12.60 -19.72 -3.42
N LEU A 109 -11.29 -19.72 -3.16
CA LEU A 109 -10.26 -19.96 -4.16
C LEU A 109 -10.41 -21.33 -4.81
N TYR A 110 -10.64 -22.35 -4.00
CA TYR A 110 -10.83 -23.72 -4.43
C TYR A 110 -11.99 -23.85 -5.43
N ASN A 111 -13.16 -23.28 -5.10
CA ASN A 111 -14.32 -23.30 -5.99
C ASN A 111 -14.05 -22.54 -7.30
N ILE A 112 -13.58 -21.30 -7.22
CA ILE A 112 -13.40 -20.46 -8.41
C ILE A 112 -12.27 -20.95 -9.32
N PHE A 113 -11.18 -21.48 -8.76
CA PHE A 113 -10.09 -22.07 -9.55
C PHE A 113 -10.55 -23.34 -10.25
N SER A 114 -11.33 -24.19 -9.57
CA SER A 114 -11.88 -25.41 -10.18
C SER A 114 -12.76 -25.09 -11.38
N THR A 115 -13.67 -24.14 -11.21
CA THR A 115 -14.55 -23.71 -12.28
C THR A 115 -13.75 -23.09 -13.43
N LEU A 116 -12.78 -22.20 -13.14
CA LEU A 116 -11.96 -21.55 -14.17
C LEU A 116 -11.08 -22.53 -14.95
N ILE A 117 -10.48 -23.51 -14.29
CA ILE A 117 -9.67 -24.58 -14.92
C ILE A 117 -10.54 -25.41 -15.86
N ASN A 118 -11.74 -25.82 -15.41
CA ASN A 118 -12.68 -26.56 -16.25
C ASN A 118 -13.07 -25.77 -17.52
N TYR A 119 -13.32 -24.46 -17.40
CA TYR A 119 -13.59 -23.62 -18.56
C TYR A 119 -12.36 -23.43 -19.47
N ARG A 120 -11.15 -23.32 -18.91
CA ARG A 120 -9.90 -23.31 -19.69
C ARG A 120 -9.80 -24.58 -20.51
N ASP A 121 -9.91 -25.75 -19.89
CA ASP A 121 -9.69 -27.04 -20.54
C ASP A 121 -10.68 -27.30 -21.67
N LYS A 122 -11.95 -26.97 -21.44
CA LYS A 122 -12.99 -27.03 -22.48
C LYS A 122 -12.78 -26.06 -23.64
N SER A 123 -12.02 -24.97 -23.44
CA SER A 123 -11.85 -23.92 -24.46
C SER A 123 -10.48 -23.95 -25.15
N CYS A 124 -9.50 -24.66 -24.60
CA CYS A 124 -8.13 -24.74 -25.13
C CYS A 124 -7.85 -26.02 -25.91
N HIS A 125 -8.82 -26.92 -25.99
CA HIS A 125 -8.73 -28.19 -26.72
C HIS A 125 -9.97 -28.38 -27.60
N TYR A 126 -9.79 -28.95 -28.78
CA TYR A 126 -10.91 -29.30 -29.67
C TYR A 126 -11.83 -30.34 -29.02
N ARG A 127 -11.23 -31.35 -28.38
CA ARG A 127 -11.95 -32.36 -27.58
C ARG A 127 -11.31 -32.49 -26.21
N PHE A 128 -12.11 -32.28 -25.17
CA PHE A 128 -11.72 -32.48 -23.78
C PHE A 128 -12.47 -33.67 -23.19
N ILE A 129 -11.73 -34.63 -22.64
CA ILE A 129 -12.29 -35.86 -22.04
C ILE A 129 -12.05 -35.80 -20.53
N PRO A 130 -13.03 -35.33 -19.73
CA PRO A 130 -12.92 -35.34 -18.28
C PRO A 130 -13.06 -36.76 -17.74
N SER A 131 -12.41 -37.07 -16.62
CA SER A 131 -12.75 -38.28 -15.86
C SER A 131 -14.15 -38.17 -15.23
N LYS A 132 -14.79 -39.29 -14.94
CA LYS A 132 -16.12 -39.33 -14.30
C LYS A 132 -16.14 -38.56 -12.97
N ASP A 133 -15.08 -38.72 -12.17
CA ASP A 133 -14.89 -38.00 -10.90
C ASP A 133 -14.73 -36.50 -11.13
N GLN A 134 -13.98 -36.08 -12.17
CA GLN A 134 -13.84 -34.67 -12.54
C GLN A 134 -15.16 -34.05 -12.97
N GLU A 135 -16.04 -34.79 -13.63
CA GLU A 135 -17.32 -34.28 -14.10
C GLU A 135 -18.29 -33.98 -12.95
N GLU A 136 -18.47 -34.93 -12.03
CA GLU A 136 -19.34 -34.74 -10.85
C GLU A 136 -18.78 -33.65 -9.92
N TYR A 137 -17.47 -33.67 -9.72
CA TYR A 137 -16.77 -32.71 -8.90
C TYR A 137 -16.85 -31.27 -9.47
N SER A 138 -16.71 -31.13 -10.79
CA SER A 138 -16.84 -29.84 -11.48
C SER A 138 -18.25 -29.27 -11.36
N LYS A 139 -19.30 -30.10 -11.46
CA LYS A 139 -20.70 -29.65 -11.29
C LYS A 139 -20.94 -29.10 -9.88
N ARG A 140 -20.40 -29.77 -8.85
CA ARG A 140 -20.54 -29.32 -7.45
C ARG A 140 -19.84 -27.99 -7.19
N THR A 141 -18.60 -27.83 -7.66
CA THR A 141 -17.82 -26.60 -7.48
C THR A 141 -18.41 -25.42 -8.25
N GLU A 142 -18.87 -25.66 -9.49
CA GLU A 142 -19.52 -24.65 -10.31
C GLU A 142 -20.81 -24.12 -9.65
N TYR A 143 -21.63 -25.00 -9.06
CA TYR A 143 -22.86 -24.57 -8.36
C TYR A 143 -22.58 -23.54 -7.24
N ASP A 144 -21.51 -23.75 -6.46
CA ASP A 144 -21.11 -22.79 -5.43
C ASP A 144 -20.52 -21.52 -6.05
N THR A 145 -19.67 -21.64 -7.07
CA THR A 145 -19.10 -20.52 -7.81
C THR A 145 -20.18 -19.59 -8.38
N VAL A 146 -21.24 -20.13 -8.99
CA VAL A 146 -22.37 -19.36 -9.54
C VAL A 146 -22.99 -18.44 -8.49
N ARG A 147 -23.25 -18.98 -7.30
CA ARG A 147 -23.88 -18.21 -6.20
C ARG A 147 -22.93 -17.17 -5.64
N ILE A 148 -21.64 -17.49 -5.53
CA ILE A 148 -20.60 -16.55 -5.09
C ILE A 148 -20.47 -15.40 -6.09
N ILE A 149 -20.34 -15.69 -7.40
CA ILE A 149 -20.22 -14.70 -8.48
C ILE A 149 -21.44 -13.79 -8.54
N ASN A 150 -22.66 -14.35 -8.45
CA ASN A 150 -23.89 -13.56 -8.50
C ASN A 150 -24.02 -12.59 -7.29
N LYS A 151 -23.66 -13.05 -6.08
CA LYS A 151 -23.60 -12.17 -4.89
C LYS A 151 -22.49 -11.13 -5.01
N TYR A 152 -21.31 -11.54 -5.48
CA TYR A 152 -20.17 -10.66 -5.71
C TYR A 152 -20.51 -9.55 -6.71
N TYR A 153 -21.20 -9.84 -7.81
CA TYR A 153 -21.54 -8.80 -8.79
C TYR A 153 -22.47 -7.73 -8.19
N THR A 154 -23.38 -8.13 -7.29
CA THR A 154 -24.18 -7.18 -6.51
C THR A 154 -23.32 -6.27 -5.64
N TYR A 155 -22.27 -6.83 -5.02
CA TYR A 155 -21.28 -6.06 -4.27
C TYR A 155 -20.50 -5.11 -5.18
N ALA A 156 -20.05 -5.60 -6.36
CA ALA A 156 -19.30 -4.82 -7.32
C ALA A 156 -20.11 -3.62 -7.85
N LEU A 157 -21.41 -3.78 -8.12
CA LEU A 157 -22.29 -2.67 -8.52
C LEU A 157 -22.39 -1.60 -7.43
N ARG A 158 -22.55 -1.98 -6.15
CA ARG A 158 -22.57 -1.02 -5.03
C ARG A 158 -21.26 -0.26 -4.93
N LYS A 159 -20.13 -0.95 -5.06
CA LYS A 159 -18.81 -0.31 -5.01
C LYS A 159 -18.52 0.55 -6.23
N THR A 160 -19.00 0.16 -7.40
CA THR A 160 -18.93 0.97 -8.63
C THR A 160 -19.69 2.26 -8.44
N LYS A 161 -20.92 2.20 -7.92
CA LYS A 161 -21.70 3.38 -7.53
C LYS A 161 -20.92 4.31 -6.59
N GLU A 162 -20.35 3.77 -5.51
CA GLU A 162 -19.61 4.57 -4.52
C GLU A 162 -18.32 5.19 -5.06
N LYS A 163 -17.62 4.46 -5.94
CA LYS A 163 -16.30 4.84 -6.45
C LYS A 163 -16.38 5.85 -7.59
N TYR A 164 -17.41 5.76 -8.42
CA TYR A 164 -17.61 6.58 -9.62
C TYR A 164 -18.75 7.60 -9.47
N GLY A 165 -19.45 7.62 -8.33
CA GLY A 165 -20.46 8.65 -8.03
C GLY A 165 -21.81 8.47 -8.71
N TYR A 166 -22.06 7.32 -9.34
CA TYR A 166 -23.31 7.07 -10.05
C TYR A 166 -24.55 7.19 -9.13
N THR A 167 -25.67 7.62 -9.69
CA THR A 167 -26.96 7.68 -8.98
C THR A 167 -27.62 6.32 -8.88
N THR A 168 -28.73 6.20 -8.15
CA THR A 168 -29.48 4.92 -8.12
C THR A 168 -30.18 4.69 -9.46
N GLU A 169 -30.69 5.75 -10.07
CA GLU A 169 -31.39 5.72 -11.36
C GLU A 169 -30.46 5.20 -12.46
N GLN A 170 -29.21 5.67 -12.50
CA GLN A 170 -28.21 5.21 -13.49
C GLN A 170 -27.87 3.71 -13.39
N LEU A 171 -28.05 3.06 -12.23
CA LEU A 171 -27.83 1.62 -12.08
C LEU A 171 -29.11 0.79 -12.24
N SER A 172 -30.26 1.42 -12.39
CA SER A 172 -31.57 0.75 -12.33
C SER A 172 -31.75 -0.28 -13.46
N PHE A 173 -31.20 -0.02 -14.66
CA PHE A 173 -31.26 -0.94 -15.80
C PHE A 173 -30.62 -2.31 -15.50
N ILE A 174 -29.63 -2.37 -14.60
CA ILE A 174 -29.06 -3.63 -14.10
C ILE A 174 -29.80 -4.10 -12.86
N GLN A 175 -30.00 -3.22 -11.88
CA GLN A 175 -30.48 -3.63 -10.55
C GLN A 175 -31.92 -4.18 -10.59
N ASN A 176 -32.79 -3.60 -11.42
CA ASN A 176 -34.18 -3.99 -11.52
C ASN A 176 -34.38 -5.26 -12.33
N ASN A 177 -33.48 -5.54 -13.29
CA ASN A 177 -33.65 -6.66 -14.23
C ASN A 177 -32.94 -7.95 -13.83
N ARG A 178 -32.02 -7.91 -12.86
CA ARG A 178 -31.28 -9.10 -12.39
C ARG A 178 -32.13 -10.14 -11.68
N TYR A 179 -33.27 -9.72 -11.12
CA TYR A 179 -34.20 -10.59 -10.42
C TYR A 179 -35.61 -10.37 -10.96
N THR A 180 -36.42 -11.42 -10.99
CA THR A 180 -37.87 -11.30 -11.24
C THR A 180 -38.59 -10.72 -10.02
N ASP A 181 -39.87 -10.37 -10.16
CA ASP A 181 -40.69 -9.83 -9.06
C ASP A 181 -40.74 -10.77 -7.85
N ASP A 182 -40.70 -12.08 -8.09
CA ASP A 182 -40.59 -13.14 -7.06
C ASP A 182 -39.20 -13.24 -6.38
N LYS A 183 -38.27 -12.32 -6.70
CA LYS A 183 -36.87 -12.31 -6.24
C LYS A 183 -36.08 -13.55 -6.65
N LYS A 184 -36.49 -14.23 -7.72
CA LYS A 184 -35.70 -15.29 -8.37
C LYS A 184 -34.74 -14.65 -9.38
N VAL A 185 -33.63 -15.33 -9.69
CA VAL A 185 -32.68 -14.82 -10.71
C VAL A 185 -33.39 -14.78 -12.05
N ASN A 186 -33.29 -13.66 -12.77
CA ASN A 186 -33.80 -13.55 -14.13
C ASN A 186 -32.77 -14.11 -15.11
N PHE A 187 -33.03 -15.30 -15.66
CA PHE A 187 -32.11 -15.96 -16.61
C PHE A 187 -32.14 -15.33 -18.01
N ASN A 188 -33.20 -14.61 -18.36
CA ASN A 188 -33.37 -13.97 -19.67
C ASN A 188 -32.70 -12.59 -19.75
N PHE A 189 -32.25 -12.04 -18.63
CA PHE A 189 -31.52 -10.78 -18.61
C PHE A 189 -30.13 -10.97 -19.22
N PHE A 190 -29.73 -10.11 -20.16
CA PHE A 190 -28.49 -10.26 -20.91
C PHE A 190 -27.21 -10.22 -20.05
N LEU A 191 -27.24 -9.56 -18.88
CA LEU A 191 -26.16 -9.57 -17.88
C LEU A 191 -26.43 -10.51 -16.69
N SER A 192 -27.30 -11.51 -16.87
CA SER A 192 -27.49 -12.54 -15.84
C SER A 192 -26.19 -13.30 -15.62
N MET A 193 -25.82 -13.57 -14.36
CA MET A 193 -24.60 -14.31 -14.00
C MET A 193 -24.79 -15.83 -14.01
N GLN A 194 -26.03 -16.28 -14.15
CA GLN A 194 -26.45 -17.67 -13.98
C GLN A 194 -27.35 -18.07 -15.14
N SER A 195 -27.19 -19.30 -15.63
CA SER A 195 -28.06 -19.91 -16.62
C SER A 195 -29.24 -20.66 -15.97
N SER A 196 -30.27 -20.99 -16.76
CA SER A 196 -31.40 -21.83 -16.34
C SER A 196 -30.97 -23.20 -15.81
N ASN A 197 -29.84 -23.73 -16.28
CA ASN A 197 -29.27 -25.01 -15.86
C ASN A 197 -28.48 -24.93 -14.54
N ASN A 198 -28.54 -23.79 -13.82
CA ASN A 198 -27.77 -23.52 -12.59
C ASN A 198 -26.24 -23.51 -12.75
N ASN A 199 -25.74 -23.40 -13.98
CA ASN A 199 -24.32 -23.17 -14.29
C ASN A 199 -24.06 -21.69 -14.55
N LEU A 200 -22.79 -21.28 -14.69
CA LEU A 200 -22.48 -19.89 -15.08
C LEU A 200 -23.06 -19.60 -16.47
N SER A 201 -23.65 -18.43 -16.64
CA SER A 201 -23.97 -17.91 -17.98
C SER A 201 -22.67 -17.49 -18.69
N HIS A 202 -22.73 -17.17 -19.99
CA HIS A 202 -21.58 -16.60 -20.71
C HIS A 202 -21.04 -15.33 -20.03
N VAL A 203 -21.92 -14.46 -19.53
CA VAL A 203 -21.51 -13.26 -18.78
C VAL A 203 -20.96 -13.61 -17.39
N GLY A 204 -21.50 -14.65 -16.75
CA GLY A 204 -20.94 -15.19 -15.49
C GLY A 204 -19.51 -15.70 -15.67
N VAL A 205 -19.24 -16.40 -16.78
CA VAL A 205 -17.89 -16.83 -17.16
C VAL A 205 -16.99 -15.62 -17.46
N ALA A 206 -17.50 -14.64 -18.21
CA ALA A 206 -16.76 -13.40 -18.48
C ALA A 206 -16.40 -12.63 -17.19
N GLN A 207 -17.33 -12.52 -16.23
CA GLN A 207 -17.07 -11.94 -14.91
C GLN A 207 -15.99 -12.73 -14.17
N LEU A 208 -16.05 -14.07 -14.17
CA LEU A 208 -15.03 -14.91 -13.54
C LEU A 208 -13.64 -14.67 -14.17
N ILE A 209 -13.55 -14.59 -15.50
CA ILE A 209 -12.32 -14.30 -16.23
C ILE A 209 -11.76 -12.92 -15.85
N CYS A 210 -12.61 -11.88 -15.83
CA CYS A 210 -12.22 -10.49 -15.55
C CYS A 210 -11.57 -10.29 -14.16
N LEU A 211 -11.90 -11.14 -13.18
CA LEU A 211 -11.25 -11.10 -11.86
C LEU A 211 -9.76 -11.40 -11.92
N PHE A 212 -9.33 -12.16 -12.92
CA PHE A 212 -7.96 -12.65 -13.08
C PHE A 212 -7.24 -12.04 -14.29
N LEU A 213 -7.83 -11.06 -14.95
CA LEU A 213 -7.19 -10.25 -15.99
C LEU A 213 -6.70 -8.93 -15.41
N GLN A 214 -5.62 -8.36 -15.96
CA GLN A 214 -5.29 -6.97 -15.65
C GLN A 214 -6.32 -6.08 -16.32
N LYS A 215 -6.55 -4.88 -15.78
CA LYS A 215 -7.55 -3.94 -16.34
C LYS A 215 -7.37 -3.68 -17.84
N LYS A 216 -6.13 -3.56 -18.33
CA LYS A 216 -5.84 -3.36 -19.76
C LYS A 216 -6.38 -4.51 -20.63
N ASP A 217 -6.32 -5.74 -20.12
CA ASP A 217 -6.77 -6.92 -20.84
C ASP A 217 -8.30 -7.11 -20.73
N VAL A 218 -8.91 -6.61 -19.64
CA VAL A 218 -10.37 -6.64 -19.46
C VAL A 218 -11.05 -5.81 -20.53
N ASP A 219 -10.51 -4.64 -20.84
CA ASP A 219 -11.09 -3.72 -21.82
C ASP A 219 -11.15 -4.38 -23.20
N ASN A 220 -10.01 -4.86 -23.70
CA ASN A 220 -9.94 -5.61 -24.96
C ASN A 220 -10.82 -6.87 -24.95
N PHE A 221 -10.88 -7.59 -23.82
CA PHE A 221 -11.71 -8.79 -23.72
C PHE A 221 -13.21 -8.47 -23.82
N LEU A 222 -13.68 -7.44 -23.12
CA LEU A 222 -15.09 -7.07 -23.07
C LEU A 222 -15.60 -6.52 -24.41
N GLU A 223 -14.78 -5.72 -25.11
CA GLU A 223 -15.15 -5.16 -26.43
C GLU A 223 -15.43 -6.22 -27.50
N ASN A 224 -14.91 -7.44 -27.31
CA ASN A 224 -15.16 -8.58 -28.20
C ASN A 224 -16.35 -9.46 -27.77
N LEU A 225 -17.08 -9.09 -26.71
CA LEU A 225 -18.22 -9.86 -26.23
C LEU A 225 -19.54 -9.37 -26.83
N PRO A 226 -20.50 -10.27 -27.12
CA PRO A 226 -21.80 -9.90 -27.68
C PRO A 226 -22.61 -8.89 -26.84
N ILE A 227 -22.33 -8.77 -25.54
CA ILE A 227 -23.00 -7.83 -24.63
C ILE A 227 -22.74 -6.35 -24.97
N TYR A 228 -21.76 -6.07 -25.85
CA TYR A 228 -21.45 -4.74 -26.38
C TYR A 228 -21.93 -4.56 -27.84
N ASP A 229 -22.65 -5.53 -28.40
CA ASP A 229 -23.27 -5.36 -29.71
C ASP A 229 -24.42 -4.35 -29.64
N ASN A 230 -24.65 -3.63 -30.76
CA ASN A 230 -25.73 -2.65 -30.91
C ASN A 230 -27.15 -3.21 -30.64
N ARG A 231 -27.31 -4.54 -30.55
CA ARG A 231 -28.59 -5.25 -30.32
C ARG A 231 -29.25 -4.91 -28.98
N TYR A 232 -28.48 -4.43 -27.99
CA TYR A 232 -29.01 -4.08 -26.67
C TYR A 232 -29.31 -2.58 -26.51
N CYS A 233 -29.06 -1.75 -27.54
CA CYS A 233 -29.33 -0.30 -27.56
C CYS A 233 -28.82 0.46 -26.32
N LEU A 234 -27.67 0.06 -25.76
CA LEU A 234 -27.12 0.66 -24.55
C LEU A 234 -26.47 2.01 -24.84
N GLY A 235 -26.66 2.97 -23.92
CA GLY A 235 -25.97 4.25 -23.95
C GLY A 235 -24.48 4.13 -23.57
N ILE A 236 -23.70 5.17 -23.88
CA ILE A 236 -22.26 5.26 -23.52
C ILE A 236 -22.06 5.09 -22.00
N ASP A 237 -22.91 5.72 -21.19
CA ASP A 237 -22.85 5.63 -19.73
C ASP A 237 -23.12 4.21 -19.22
N GLU A 238 -24.08 3.50 -19.81
CA GLU A 238 -24.43 2.13 -19.44
C GLU A 238 -23.29 1.16 -19.79
N HIS A 239 -22.69 1.31 -20.97
CA HIS A 239 -21.47 0.58 -21.36
C HIS A 239 -20.31 0.80 -20.36
N MET A 240 -20.08 2.06 -19.95
CA MET A 240 -19.08 2.36 -18.93
C MET A 240 -19.40 1.74 -17.57
N ILE A 241 -20.67 1.74 -17.13
CA ILE A 241 -21.09 1.11 -15.88
C ILE A 241 -20.80 -0.40 -15.91
N ILE A 242 -21.14 -1.08 -17.00
CA ILE A 242 -20.88 -2.51 -17.17
C ILE A 242 -19.37 -2.76 -17.10
N LYS A 243 -18.58 -2.04 -17.92
CA LYS A 243 -17.12 -2.15 -17.99
C LYS A 243 -16.47 -1.97 -16.61
N ARG A 244 -16.81 -0.87 -15.92
CA ARG A 244 -16.28 -0.52 -14.60
C ARG A 244 -16.68 -1.53 -13.52
N SER A 245 -17.88 -2.10 -13.61
CA SER A 245 -18.38 -3.07 -12.62
C SER A 245 -17.73 -4.44 -12.76
N LEU A 246 -17.51 -4.91 -14.00
CA LEU A 246 -16.81 -6.17 -14.28
C LEU A 246 -15.31 -6.09 -13.94
N ALA A 247 -14.67 -4.94 -14.22
CA ALA A 247 -13.24 -4.69 -14.00
C ALA A 247 -12.87 -4.15 -12.60
N LEU A 248 -13.84 -4.02 -11.70
CA LEU A 248 -13.67 -3.27 -10.45
C LEU A 248 -12.53 -3.80 -9.57
N HIS A 249 -12.46 -5.12 -9.39
CA HIS A 249 -11.48 -5.81 -8.55
C HIS A 249 -10.63 -6.81 -9.35
N SER A 250 -10.14 -6.40 -10.52
CA SER A 250 -9.13 -7.15 -11.27
C SER A 250 -7.89 -7.48 -10.42
N ILE A 251 -7.28 -8.64 -10.70
CA ILE A 251 -6.03 -9.08 -10.10
C ILE A 251 -4.93 -8.01 -10.22
N LYS A 252 -4.13 -7.88 -9.17
CA LYS A 252 -2.90 -7.09 -9.20
C LYS A 252 -1.74 -8.05 -9.39
N LEU A 253 -0.96 -7.85 -10.44
CA LEU A 253 0.28 -8.61 -10.63
C LEU A 253 1.40 -7.98 -9.80
N PRO A 254 2.30 -8.80 -9.22
CA PRO A 254 3.52 -8.30 -8.62
C PRO A 254 4.33 -7.55 -9.67
N LYS A 255 4.73 -6.32 -9.34
CA LYS A 255 5.57 -5.49 -10.19
C LYS A 255 6.98 -5.48 -9.62
N GLU A 256 7.96 -5.68 -10.48
CA GLU A 256 9.35 -5.47 -10.08
C GLU A 256 9.59 -3.97 -9.91
N ARG A 257 10.38 -3.61 -8.91
CA ARG A 257 10.87 -2.24 -8.79
C ARG A 257 11.96 -2.07 -9.84
N LEU A 258 11.70 -1.26 -10.84
CA LEU A 258 12.70 -0.90 -11.85
C LEU A 258 13.66 0.13 -11.27
N ASN A 259 14.95 -0.13 -11.44
CA ASN A 259 15.99 0.83 -11.14
C ASN A 259 16.36 1.54 -12.43
N SER A 260 15.89 2.79 -12.57
CA SER A 260 16.24 3.67 -13.69
C SER A 260 17.34 4.62 -13.27
N GLU A 261 18.25 4.96 -14.19
CA GLU A 261 19.26 5.99 -13.94
C GLU A 261 18.58 7.36 -13.85
N LYS A 262 18.62 7.97 -12.66
CA LYS A 262 17.96 9.26 -12.41
C LYS A 262 18.93 10.40 -12.65
N LYS A 263 19.03 10.80 -13.93
CA LYS A 263 19.68 12.07 -14.29
C LYS A 263 18.80 13.26 -13.91
N ASP A 264 19.40 14.44 -13.91
CA ASP A 264 18.74 15.73 -13.67
C ASP A 264 17.38 15.90 -14.38
N MET A 265 17.30 15.55 -15.66
CA MET A 265 16.06 15.67 -16.43
C MET A 265 14.97 14.71 -15.96
N ALA A 266 15.34 13.49 -15.55
CA ALA A 266 14.38 12.52 -15.02
C ALA A 266 13.72 13.02 -13.72
N ILE A 267 14.45 13.77 -12.89
CA ILE A 267 13.93 14.36 -11.66
C ILE A 267 12.94 15.48 -11.98
N ALA A 268 13.28 16.35 -12.94
CA ALA A 268 12.37 17.41 -13.38
C ALA A 268 11.08 16.83 -14.02
N MET A 269 11.18 15.73 -14.77
CA MET A 269 10.02 14.98 -15.28
C MET A 269 9.17 14.38 -14.16
N ASP A 270 9.81 13.81 -13.12
CA ASP A 270 9.11 13.30 -11.94
C ASP A 270 8.35 14.42 -11.22
N MET A 271 8.92 15.63 -11.14
CA MET A 271 8.26 16.82 -10.58
C MET A 271 7.03 17.22 -11.39
N LEU A 272 7.15 17.38 -12.71
CA LEU A 272 6.02 17.73 -13.59
C LEU A 272 4.90 16.66 -13.56
N ASN A 273 5.26 15.38 -13.50
CA ASN A 273 4.29 14.29 -13.39
C ASN A 273 3.54 14.26 -12.05
N GLU A 274 4.10 14.87 -10.99
CA GLU A 274 3.42 15.07 -9.71
C GLU A 274 2.42 16.25 -9.79
N LEU A 275 2.78 17.33 -10.51
CA LEU A 275 1.97 18.54 -10.64
C LEU A 275 0.62 18.33 -11.34
N LYS A 276 0.55 17.40 -12.31
CA LYS A 276 -0.70 17.05 -13.00
C LYS A 276 -1.68 16.21 -12.17
N ARG A 277 -1.26 15.75 -10.98
CA ARG A 277 -2.08 14.89 -10.11
C ARG A 277 -2.75 15.70 -9.02
N CYS A 278 -4.02 15.42 -8.75
CA CYS A 278 -4.76 16.04 -7.64
C CYS A 278 -4.28 15.51 -6.29
N PRO A 279 -3.97 16.38 -5.30
CA PRO A 279 -3.78 15.94 -3.92
C PRO A 279 -5.03 15.24 -3.39
N LYS A 280 -4.88 14.10 -2.70
CA LYS A 280 -6.00 13.29 -2.20
C LYS A 280 -6.91 14.09 -1.26
N GLU A 281 -6.36 14.95 -0.42
CA GLU A 281 -7.12 15.79 0.49
C GLU A 281 -8.05 16.76 -0.25
N LEU A 282 -7.63 17.27 -1.42
CA LEU A 282 -8.47 18.09 -2.30
C LEU A 282 -9.46 17.21 -3.08
N PHE A 283 -9.00 16.14 -3.71
CA PHE A 283 -9.83 15.26 -4.53
C PHE A 283 -11.10 14.79 -3.81
N ASN A 284 -10.99 14.45 -2.52
CA ASN A 284 -12.11 13.97 -1.72
C ASN A 284 -13.15 15.05 -1.36
N THR A 285 -12.86 16.33 -1.60
CA THR A 285 -13.80 17.44 -1.35
C THR A 285 -14.45 17.93 -2.64
N LEU A 286 -13.95 17.52 -3.81
CA LEU A 286 -14.50 17.89 -5.12
C LEU A 286 -15.78 17.12 -5.43
N PRO A 287 -16.71 17.71 -6.22
CA PRO A 287 -17.85 16.99 -6.76
C PRO A 287 -17.42 15.95 -7.80
N PHE A 288 -18.28 14.96 -8.08
CA PHE A 288 -17.90 13.79 -8.88
C PHE A 288 -17.56 14.10 -10.34
N ASP A 289 -18.24 15.07 -10.96
CA ASP A 289 -17.94 15.58 -12.31
C ASP A 289 -16.51 16.15 -12.39
N LYS A 290 -16.08 16.88 -11.35
CA LYS A 290 -14.71 17.41 -11.25
C LYS A 290 -13.69 16.33 -10.90
N GLN A 291 -14.04 15.34 -10.10
CA GLN A 291 -13.20 14.17 -9.86
C GLN A 291 -12.92 13.39 -11.14
N GLU A 292 -13.90 13.32 -12.05
CA GLU A 292 -13.78 12.61 -13.31
C GLU A 292 -12.75 13.22 -14.26
N ARG A 293 -12.53 14.54 -14.21
CA ARG A 293 -11.46 15.23 -14.99
C ARG A 293 -10.04 14.72 -14.67
N PHE A 294 -9.84 14.06 -13.53
CA PHE A 294 -8.56 13.42 -13.19
C PHE A 294 -8.45 11.96 -13.67
N ARG A 295 -9.49 11.40 -14.28
CA ARG A 295 -9.44 10.09 -14.92
C ARG A 295 -9.11 10.27 -16.38
N ILE A 296 -7.93 9.83 -16.78
CA ILE A 296 -7.50 9.85 -18.18
C ILE A 296 -7.39 8.43 -18.70
N ILE A 297 -7.54 8.28 -20.02
CA ILE A 297 -7.18 7.05 -20.72
C ILE A 297 -5.70 7.19 -21.10
N SER A 298 -4.83 6.34 -20.57
CA SER A 298 -3.41 6.32 -20.96
C SER A 298 -3.22 5.74 -22.36
N SER A 299 -2.00 5.85 -22.89
CA SER A 299 -1.61 5.34 -24.20
C SER A 299 -1.86 3.83 -24.39
N ASP A 300 -1.85 3.05 -23.31
CA ASP A 300 -2.22 1.62 -23.28
C ASP A 300 -3.73 1.38 -23.09
N HIS A 301 -4.57 2.35 -23.44
CA HIS A 301 -6.03 2.35 -23.33
C HIS A 301 -6.59 2.14 -21.91
N LYS A 302 -5.77 2.35 -20.89
CA LYS A 302 -6.15 2.11 -19.50
C LYS A 302 -6.71 3.36 -18.82
N GLU A 303 -7.82 3.19 -18.09
CA GLU A 303 -8.30 4.23 -17.18
C GLU A 303 -7.33 4.42 -15.99
N VAL A 304 -6.69 5.58 -15.92
CA VAL A 304 -5.76 5.99 -14.87
C VAL A 304 -6.33 7.17 -14.10
N LEU A 305 -6.42 7.04 -12.78
CA LEU A 305 -6.75 8.15 -11.88
C LEU A 305 -5.48 8.89 -11.48
N LEU A 306 -5.35 10.14 -11.92
CA LEU A 306 -4.26 11.06 -11.58
C LEU A 306 -4.49 11.71 -10.21
N MET A 307 -4.45 10.89 -9.16
CA MET A 307 -4.51 11.31 -7.76
C MET A 307 -3.20 10.97 -7.05
N ARG A 308 -2.71 11.88 -6.19
CA ARG A 308 -1.51 11.64 -5.38
C ARG A 308 -1.83 10.63 -4.27
N SER A 309 -0.99 9.62 -4.11
CA SER A 309 -1.10 8.66 -3.01
C SER A 309 -0.44 9.17 -1.72
N THR A 310 0.65 9.92 -1.86
CA THR A 310 1.52 10.42 -0.79
C THR A 310 2.12 11.76 -1.23
N ASP A 311 2.48 12.63 -0.29
CA ASP A 311 3.22 13.86 -0.57
C ASP A 311 4.68 13.52 -0.97
N ARG A 312 5.02 13.74 -2.24
CA ARG A 312 6.37 13.47 -2.78
C ARG A 312 7.25 14.71 -2.83
N PHE A 313 6.79 15.87 -2.36
CA PHE A 313 7.56 17.12 -2.41
C PHE A 313 8.94 16.97 -1.77
N VAL A 314 9.00 16.55 -0.51
CA VAL A 314 10.27 16.42 0.23
C VAL A 314 11.24 15.46 -0.48
N PRO A 315 10.86 14.20 -0.79
CA PRO A 315 11.73 13.30 -1.56
C PRO A 315 12.27 13.90 -2.86
N LEU A 316 11.43 14.61 -3.63
CA LEU A 316 11.84 15.21 -4.91
C LEU A 316 12.81 16.37 -4.72
N ILE A 317 12.64 17.19 -3.69
CA ILE A 317 13.57 18.28 -3.36
C ILE A 317 14.91 17.74 -2.88
N LEU A 318 14.93 16.74 -2.00
CA LEU A 318 16.17 16.12 -1.54
C LEU A 318 16.92 15.46 -2.70
N GLN A 319 16.20 14.73 -3.56
CA GLN A 319 16.76 14.13 -4.77
C GLN A 319 17.32 15.18 -5.73
N TYR A 320 16.62 16.30 -5.94
CA TYR A 320 17.14 17.41 -6.73
C TYR A 320 18.45 17.96 -6.14
N ILE A 321 18.51 18.16 -4.82
CA ILE A 321 19.70 18.65 -4.12
C ILE A 321 20.89 17.69 -4.30
N ASP A 322 20.69 16.40 -4.07
CA ASP A 322 21.75 15.39 -4.14
C ASP A 322 22.26 15.19 -5.57
N CYS A 323 21.37 14.94 -6.53
CA CYS A 323 21.76 14.63 -7.91
C CYS A 323 22.41 15.83 -8.60
N ASN A 324 21.99 17.06 -8.26
CA ASN A 324 22.59 18.29 -8.78
C ASN A 324 23.74 18.82 -7.91
N LYS A 325 24.15 18.07 -6.87
CA LYS A 325 25.24 18.43 -5.94
C LYS A 325 25.09 19.86 -5.37
N LYS A 326 23.87 20.25 -5.02
CA LYS A 326 23.56 21.63 -4.57
C LYS A 326 24.18 21.99 -3.23
N PHE A 327 24.31 21.02 -2.33
CA PHE A 327 25.02 21.20 -1.07
C PHE A 327 26.41 20.55 -1.14
N LYS A 328 27.37 21.29 -0.61
CA LYS A 328 28.77 20.88 -0.54
C LYS A 328 28.98 19.90 0.60
N ASP A 329 28.47 20.20 1.79
CA ASP A 329 28.81 19.51 3.05
C ASP A 329 27.60 18.79 3.68
N ILE A 330 26.37 19.25 3.45
CA ILE A 330 25.16 18.58 3.96
C ILE A 330 24.94 17.26 3.21
N ARG A 331 24.73 16.19 3.96
CA ARG A 331 24.33 14.86 3.45
C ARG A 331 23.11 14.34 4.20
N PHE A 332 22.11 13.89 3.46
CA PHE A 332 20.85 13.41 4.03
C PHE A 332 20.96 11.96 4.50
N HIS A 333 20.14 11.62 5.50
CA HIS A 333 20.06 10.28 6.07
C HIS A 333 19.41 9.30 5.06
N VAL A 334 20.13 8.23 4.72
CA VAL A 334 19.72 7.21 3.76
C VAL A 334 19.82 5.81 4.36
N ASN A 335 18.95 4.91 3.93
CA ASN A 335 19.06 3.48 4.21
C ASN A 335 19.69 2.77 3.01
N MET A 336 20.71 1.95 3.27
CA MET A 336 21.53 1.23 2.28
C MET A 336 21.19 -0.26 2.20
N GLY A 337 20.21 -0.73 2.97
CA GLY A 337 19.90 -2.15 3.11
C GLY A 337 19.57 -2.55 4.54
N LYS A 338 19.41 -3.86 4.72
CA LYS A 338 19.25 -4.49 6.04
C LYS A 338 20.18 -5.68 6.14
N LEU A 339 21.08 -5.66 7.11
CA LEU A 339 21.87 -6.84 7.46
C LEU A 339 20.95 -7.84 8.16
N ARG A 340 20.99 -9.09 7.72
CA ARG A 340 20.23 -10.19 8.30
C ARG A 340 21.16 -11.37 8.60
N TYR A 341 21.02 -11.92 9.80
CA TYR A 341 21.82 -13.06 10.24
C TYR A 341 21.01 -14.01 11.12
N LEU A 342 21.44 -15.28 11.14
CA LEU A 342 20.88 -16.32 11.98
C LEU A 342 21.33 -16.11 13.43
N PHE A 343 20.38 -16.01 14.36
CA PHE A 343 20.66 -15.91 15.79
C PHE A 343 20.46 -17.25 16.51
N SER A 344 19.44 -18.03 16.10
CA SER A 344 19.24 -19.39 16.61
C SER A 344 18.43 -20.21 15.60
N PRO A 345 18.88 -21.42 15.23
CA PRO A 345 18.16 -22.27 14.28
C PRO A 345 16.85 -22.81 14.84
N ASN A 346 16.82 -23.18 16.13
CA ASN A 346 15.68 -23.83 16.77
C ASN A 346 15.34 -23.12 18.09
N LYS A 347 14.60 -22.00 17.99
CA LYS A 347 14.10 -21.30 19.17
C LYS A 347 12.73 -21.86 19.54
N LEU A 348 12.61 -22.48 20.71
CA LEU A 348 11.31 -22.83 21.28
C LEU A 348 10.54 -21.56 21.66
N CYS A 349 9.35 -21.40 21.10
CA CYS A 349 8.49 -20.23 21.32
C CYS A 349 7.38 -20.49 22.35
N ILE A 350 6.63 -19.43 22.68
CA ILE A 350 5.57 -19.45 23.72
C ILE A 350 4.38 -20.36 23.37
N ASP A 351 4.28 -20.82 22.14
CA ASP A 351 3.28 -21.79 21.67
C ASP A 351 3.84 -23.21 21.58
N ASN A 352 5.00 -23.48 22.19
CA ASN A 352 5.73 -24.76 22.15
C ASN A 352 6.14 -25.21 20.74
N GLN A 353 6.20 -24.31 19.77
CA GLN A 353 6.70 -24.61 18.43
C GLN A 353 8.11 -24.02 18.24
N GLU A 354 8.99 -24.79 17.61
CA GLU A 354 10.33 -24.34 17.25
C GLU A 354 10.31 -23.44 16.01
N ARG A 355 11.08 -22.36 16.05
CA ARG A 355 11.23 -21.42 14.93
C ARG A 355 12.67 -20.97 14.75
N VAL A 356 13.03 -20.69 13.51
CA VAL A 356 14.27 -20.02 13.16
C VAL A 356 14.22 -18.56 13.64
N ARG A 357 15.14 -18.18 14.52
CA ARG A 357 15.30 -16.81 15.01
C ARG A 357 16.41 -16.12 14.24
N MET A 358 16.05 -15.08 13.50
CA MET A 358 16.98 -14.16 12.86
C MET A 358 16.88 -12.77 13.47
N LEU A 359 17.95 -12.01 13.34
CA LEU A 359 17.99 -10.59 13.69
C LEU A 359 18.26 -9.77 12.43
N GLU A 360 17.71 -8.56 12.42
CA GLU A 360 17.84 -7.60 11.33
C GLU A 360 18.39 -6.27 11.85
N HIS A 361 19.41 -5.73 11.20
CA HIS A 361 19.97 -4.41 11.49
C HIS A 361 19.85 -3.52 10.26
N LEU A 362 19.19 -2.37 10.41
CA LEU A 362 19.12 -1.35 9.35
C LEU A 362 20.51 -0.76 9.09
N LEU A 363 20.96 -0.78 7.84
CA LEU A 363 22.23 -0.17 7.42
C LEU A 363 21.96 1.28 7.00
N ASN A 364 22.02 2.20 7.97
CA ASN A 364 21.74 3.61 7.71
C ASN A 364 23.02 4.44 7.75
N GLY A 365 23.12 5.43 6.87
CA GLY A 365 24.25 6.36 6.80
C GLY A 365 23.87 7.67 6.14
N TYR A 366 24.88 8.50 5.84
CA TYR A 366 24.69 9.83 5.27
C TYR A 366 25.51 9.96 4.00
N GLY A 367 24.85 10.30 2.89
CA GLY A 367 25.50 10.50 1.61
C GLY A 367 24.52 10.96 0.54
N ARG A 368 25.01 11.28 -0.65
CA ARG A 368 24.14 11.55 -1.79
C ARG A 368 23.59 10.23 -2.32
N ILE A 369 22.30 10.18 -2.58
CA ILE A 369 21.60 8.91 -2.84
C ILE A 369 22.24 8.05 -3.95
N ASP A 370 22.68 8.66 -5.06
CA ASP A 370 23.29 7.94 -6.18
C ASP A 370 24.72 7.47 -5.87
N GLU A 371 25.51 8.29 -5.17
CA GLU A 371 26.86 7.95 -4.73
C GLU A 371 26.82 6.76 -3.74
N VAL A 372 25.86 6.80 -2.81
CA VAL A 372 25.62 5.73 -1.83
C VAL A 372 25.19 4.42 -2.51
N GLU A 373 24.29 4.49 -3.49
CA GLU A 373 23.81 3.31 -4.23
C GLU A 373 24.94 2.64 -5.00
N TYR A 374 25.84 3.42 -5.59
CA TYR A 374 27.05 2.91 -6.24
C TYR A 374 28.00 2.28 -5.22
N LEU A 375 28.36 3.02 -4.16
CA LEU A 375 29.33 2.58 -3.17
C LEU A 375 28.90 1.32 -2.41
N ARG A 376 27.61 1.13 -2.11
CA ARG A 376 27.20 -0.09 -1.39
C ARG A 376 27.34 -1.36 -2.22
N LYS A 377 27.29 -1.26 -3.55
CA LYS A 377 27.34 -2.41 -4.50
C LYS A 377 28.73 -2.66 -5.06
N ALA A 378 29.64 -1.68 -4.99
CA ALA A 378 30.98 -1.82 -5.52
C ALA A 378 31.80 -2.88 -4.75
N PRO A 379 32.64 -3.70 -5.42
CA PRO A 379 33.46 -4.73 -4.77
C PRO A 379 34.43 -4.18 -3.72
N ASN A 380 34.91 -2.95 -3.89
CA ASN A 380 35.75 -2.20 -2.95
C ASN A 380 34.96 -1.11 -2.21
N GLY A 381 33.63 -1.20 -2.23
CA GLY A 381 32.72 -0.22 -1.69
C GLY A 381 32.43 -0.41 -0.19
N THR A 382 31.36 0.23 0.30
CA THR A 382 31.02 0.31 1.75
C THR A 382 31.00 -1.06 2.44
N PHE A 383 30.47 -2.08 1.76
CA PHE A 383 30.37 -3.44 2.30
C PHE A 383 31.33 -4.43 1.64
N GLY A 384 32.15 -3.98 0.69
CA GLY A 384 33.02 -4.86 -0.11
C GLY A 384 33.98 -5.69 0.73
N ASN A 385 34.56 -5.08 1.77
CA ASN A 385 35.53 -5.72 2.67
C ASN A 385 34.89 -6.67 3.70
N THR A 386 33.56 -6.77 3.76
CA THR A 386 32.85 -7.60 4.75
C THR A 386 32.66 -9.05 4.30
N ASN A 387 32.83 -9.33 3.00
CA ASN A 387 32.45 -10.61 2.36
C ASN A 387 30.97 -11.00 2.53
N ILE A 388 30.09 -10.06 2.94
CA ILE A 388 28.66 -10.32 3.12
C ILE A 388 27.94 -10.10 1.78
N PRO A 389 27.24 -11.10 1.22
CA PRO A 389 26.55 -10.94 -0.05
C PRO A 389 25.33 -10.02 0.09
N ILE A 390 25.10 -9.18 -0.92
CA ILE A 390 23.86 -8.42 -1.09
C ILE A 390 22.90 -9.28 -1.91
N LYS A 391 21.79 -9.71 -1.30
CA LYS A 391 20.78 -10.57 -1.93
C LYS A 391 19.55 -9.78 -2.33
N GLY A 392 19.13 -9.93 -3.59
CA GLY A 392 17.87 -9.37 -4.08
C GLY A 392 16.67 -10.12 -3.53
N PHE A 393 15.45 -9.55 -3.65
CA PHE A 393 14.20 -10.22 -3.19
C PHE A 393 14.03 -11.65 -3.70
N GLY A 394 14.60 -11.95 -4.87
CA GLY A 394 14.55 -13.27 -5.49
C GLY A 394 15.34 -14.37 -4.76
N GLU A 395 16.40 -13.98 -4.05
CA GLU A 395 17.45 -14.84 -3.51
C GLU A 395 17.37 -14.96 -1.97
N ILE A 396 16.43 -14.24 -1.36
CA ILE A 396 16.25 -14.20 0.09
C ILE A 396 15.50 -15.45 0.55
N GLU A 397 16.13 -16.20 1.45
CA GLU A 397 15.45 -17.25 2.19
C GLU A 397 14.98 -16.68 3.53
N ARG A 398 13.66 -16.64 3.75
CA ARG A 398 13.12 -16.03 4.97
C ARG A 398 13.40 -16.83 6.23
N ASP A 399 13.37 -18.15 6.23
CA ASP A 399 13.48 -18.94 7.47
C ASP A 399 14.37 -20.18 7.26
N SER A 400 15.58 -19.98 6.74
CA SER A 400 16.57 -21.08 6.68
C SER A 400 17.20 -21.31 8.05
N ALA A 401 17.24 -22.58 8.47
CA ALA A 401 17.99 -23.01 9.66
C ALA A 401 19.48 -23.28 9.34
N ASP A 402 19.86 -23.31 8.06
CA ASP A 402 21.24 -23.50 7.62
C ASP A 402 22.05 -22.22 7.83
N SER A 403 23.11 -22.31 8.64
CA SER A 403 24.01 -21.21 8.91
C SER A 403 24.73 -20.71 7.66
N ASN A 404 24.95 -21.57 6.65
CA ASN A 404 25.62 -21.19 5.40
C ASN A 404 24.84 -20.15 4.57
N ASN A 405 23.54 -20.01 4.84
CA ASN A 405 22.69 -19.04 4.13
C ASN A 405 22.83 -17.61 4.68
N TYR A 406 23.59 -17.42 5.78
CA TYR A 406 23.77 -16.16 6.51
C TYR A 406 25.25 -15.86 6.78
N PRO A 407 25.61 -14.59 7.06
CA PRO A 407 24.79 -13.39 6.94
C PRO A 407 24.57 -12.96 5.50
N TYR A 408 23.59 -12.08 5.26
CA TYR A 408 23.45 -11.37 3.98
C TYR A 408 22.80 -9.99 4.19
N ILE A 409 22.97 -9.11 3.22
CA ILE A 409 22.32 -7.80 3.17
C ILE A 409 21.12 -7.91 2.23
N VAL A 410 19.93 -7.56 2.71
CA VAL A 410 18.72 -7.44 1.89
C VAL A 410 18.85 -6.20 1.00
N ASP A 411 18.76 -6.37 -0.32
CA ASP A 411 18.74 -5.26 -1.26
C ASP A 411 17.39 -4.52 -1.22
N THR A 412 17.33 -3.42 -0.46
CA THR A 412 16.15 -2.54 -0.41
C THR A 412 16.22 -1.36 -1.37
N HIS A 413 17.31 -1.22 -2.15
CA HIS A 413 17.72 0.02 -2.83
C HIS A 413 17.89 1.22 -1.88
N THR A 414 18.81 2.11 -2.22
CA THR A 414 19.07 3.28 -1.40
C THR A 414 17.86 4.22 -1.40
N HIS A 415 17.42 4.67 -0.23
CA HIS A 415 16.30 5.60 -0.10
C HIS A 415 16.44 6.49 1.14
N TYR A 416 15.88 7.70 1.07
CA TYR A 416 15.86 8.63 2.20
C TYR A 416 15.05 8.10 3.38
N ILE A 417 15.54 8.40 4.58
CA ILE A 417 14.83 8.11 5.83
C ILE A 417 14.02 9.34 6.22
N LEU A 418 12.70 9.21 6.05
CA LEU A 418 11.74 10.30 6.13
C LEU A 418 10.69 10.02 7.20
N ASN A 419 11.12 10.01 8.46
CA ASN A 419 10.29 9.64 9.60
C ASN A 419 9.77 10.86 10.38
N ASN A 420 8.55 10.77 10.90
CA ASN A 420 7.96 11.77 11.81
C ASN A 420 7.94 13.22 11.27
N ASN A 421 7.79 13.40 9.96
CA ASN A 421 7.86 14.70 9.29
C ASN A 421 9.18 15.46 9.54
N LYS A 422 10.30 14.74 9.62
CA LYS A 422 11.64 15.30 9.80
C LYS A 422 12.62 14.72 8.78
N VAL A 423 13.53 15.57 8.31
CA VAL A 423 14.69 15.19 7.52
C VAL A 423 15.90 15.29 8.43
N GLU A 424 16.66 14.21 8.56
CA GLU A 424 17.90 14.17 9.32
C GLU A 424 19.10 14.30 8.37
N PHE A 425 20.14 15.00 8.80
CA PHE A 425 21.35 15.17 7.99
C PHE A 425 22.61 15.38 8.85
N CYS A 426 23.75 15.21 8.20
CA CYS A 426 25.07 15.42 8.77
C CYS A 426 25.88 16.41 7.93
N PHE A 427 26.77 17.15 8.60
CA PHE A 427 27.80 17.94 7.94
C PHE A 427 29.02 17.06 7.69
N CYS A 428 29.38 16.90 6.43
CA CYS A 428 30.53 16.12 5.98
C CYS A 428 31.55 17.10 5.41
N GLU A 429 32.39 17.69 6.27
CA GLU A 429 33.54 18.46 5.80
C GLU A 429 34.62 17.48 5.31
N ASP A 430 35.23 17.79 4.17
CA ASP A 430 36.12 16.94 3.35
C ASP A 430 37.35 16.31 4.07
N SER A 431 37.52 16.46 5.40
CA SER A 431 38.71 15.95 6.10
C SER A 431 38.54 15.46 7.55
N LYS A 432 37.35 15.53 8.19
CA LYS A 432 37.22 15.18 9.64
C LYS A 432 36.25 14.05 10.00
N ASN A 433 35.24 13.73 9.19
CA ASN A 433 34.25 12.71 9.54
C ASN A 433 34.49 11.38 8.80
N LYS A 434 35.34 10.52 9.38
CA LYS A 434 35.76 9.24 8.77
C LYS A 434 34.64 8.18 8.65
N ASN A 435 33.57 8.25 9.45
CA ASN A 435 32.50 7.23 9.46
C ASN A 435 31.11 7.87 9.32
N VAL A 436 30.72 8.27 8.10
CA VAL A 436 29.33 8.67 7.78
C VAL A 436 28.49 7.53 7.20
N PHE A 437 29.16 6.46 6.77
CA PHE A 437 28.54 5.22 6.33
C PHE A 437 28.52 4.19 7.47
N PRO A 438 27.53 3.27 7.49
CA PRO A 438 27.48 2.23 8.50
C PRO A 438 28.61 1.23 8.29
N THR A 439 29.28 0.87 9.38
CA THR A 439 30.30 -0.18 9.42
C THR A 439 29.69 -1.43 10.06
N ILE A 440 29.95 -2.58 9.44
CA ILE A 440 29.54 -3.88 9.98
C ILE A 440 30.75 -4.44 10.74
N GLU A 441 30.64 -4.51 12.06
CA GLU A 441 31.68 -5.09 12.89
C GLU A 441 31.64 -6.62 12.84
N LYS A 442 32.76 -7.26 13.16
CA LYS A 442 32.87 -8.73 13.20
C LYS A 442 31.92 -9.34 14.21
N GLU A 443 31.49 -10.56 13.93
CA GLU A 443 30.66 -11.37 14.81
C GLU A 443 31.35 -11.63 16.16
N ILE A 444 30.66 -11.33 17.26
CA ILE A 444 31.06 -11.69 18.62
C ILE A 444 29.94 -12.53 19.24
N ASN A 445 30.22 -13.78 19.61
CA ASN A 445 29.25 -14.71 20.23
C ASN A 445 27.93 -14.86 19.44
N GLY A 446 27.98 -15.01 18.10
CA GLY A 446 26.76 -15.15 17.29
C GLY A 446 26.01 -13.85 17.01
N LYS A 447 26.55 -12.69 17.43
CA LYS A 447 25.91 -11.38 17.27
C LYS A 447 26.72 -10.49 16.34
N TRP A 448 26.02 -9.94 15.35
CA TRP A 448 26.55 -8.92 14.46
C TRP A 448 26.16 -7.53 14.97
N TYR A 449 27.12 -6.61 14.92
CA TYR A 449 26.94 -5.21 15.33
C TYR A 449 27.09 -4.30 14.11
N VAL A 450 26.27 -3.26 14.08
CA VAL A 450 26.31 -2.22 13.04
C VAL A 450 26.49 -0.90 13.73
N GLU A 451 27.67 -0.31 13.61
CA GLU A 451 27.96 1.03 14.08
C GLU A 451 27.34 2.04 13.10
N LYS A 452 26.74 3.10 13.64
CA LYS A 452 26.02 4.12 12.87
C LYS A 452 26.32 5.49 13.43
N THR A 453 26.46 6.46 12.54
CA THR A 453 26.60 7.86 12.90
C THR A 453 25.26 8.42 13.39
N ALA A 454 25.28 9.19 14.49
CA ALA A 454 24.13 9.98 14.89
C ALA A 454 23.98 11.20 13.96
N PRO A 455 22.75 11.70 13.70
CA PRO A 455 22.57 12.91 12.93
C PRO A 455 23.06 14.15 13.68
N HIS A 456 23.67 15.11 12.97
CA HIS A 456 23.96 16.42 13.54
C HIS A 456 22.69 17.27 13.71
N CYS A 457 21.79 17.19 12.72
CA CYS A 457 20.61 18.05 12.64
C CYS A 457 19.36 17.30 12.20
N ARG A 458 18.22 17.84 12.61
CA ARG A 458 16.89 17.54 12.07
C ARG A 458 16.20 18.82 11.64
N ILE A 459 15.64 18.80 10.43
CA ILE A 459 14.79 19.88 9.93
C ILE A 459 13.36 19.36 9.72
N SER A 460 12.38 20.19 10.06
CA SER A 460 10.97 19.84 9.84
C SER A 460 10.62 19.82 8.34
N PHE A 461 9.78 18.87 7.93
CA PHE A 461 9.21 18.84 6.57
C PHE A 461 8.51 20.16 6.20
N PHE A 462 7.94 20.83 7.20
CA PHE A 462 7.23 22.08 7.01
C PHE A 462 8.17 23.28 6.79
N GLU A 463 9.47 23.10 6.97
CA GLU A 463 10.49 24.10 6.67
C GLU A 463 11.14 23.90 5.29
N ILE A 464 11.03 22.70 4.71
CA ILE A 464 11.59 22.37 3.38
C ILE A 464 11.05 23.28 2.27
N PRO A 465 9.77 23.69 2.22
CA PRO A 465 9.32 24.68 1.22
C PRO A 465 10.06 26.02 1.34
N ALA A 466 10.28 26.51 2.56
CA ALA A 466 11.01 27.74 2.80
C ALA A 466 12.49 27.59 2.42
N MET A 467 13.12 26.47 2.77
CA MET A 467 14.49 26.13 2.36
C MET A 467 14.63 26.07 0.83
N ALA A 468 13.71 25.40 0.14
CA ALA A 468 13.72 25.28 -1.31
C ALA A 468 13.53 26.64 -2.00
N PHE A 469 12.64 27.48 -1.46
CA PHE A 469 12.41 28.82 -1.99
C PHE A 469 13.58 29.76 -1.72
N HIS A 470 14.15 29.72 -0.52
CA HIS A 470 15.38 30.44 -0.19
C HIS A 470 16.52 30.00 -1.13
N MET A 471 16.69 28.70 -1.36
CA MET A 471 17.68 28.20 -2.32
C MET A 471 17.40 28.67 -3.75
N PHE A 472 16.13 28.78 -4.14
CA PHE A 472 15.74 29.28 -5.45
C PHE A 472 16.08 30.76 -5.65
N LEU A 473 15.82 31.61 -4.64
CA LEU A 473 16.08 33.05 -4.66
C LEU A 473 17.55 33.41 -4.39
N CYS A 474 18.12 32.86 -3.33
CA CYS A 474 19.41 33.25 -2.77
C CYS A 474 20.57 32.33 -3.18
N GLY A 475 20.29 31.17 -3.78
CA GLY A 475 21.29 30.16 -4.11
C GLY A 475 21.57 29.13 -3.01
N SER A 476 22.18 28.01 -3.41
CA SER A 476 22.40 26.85 -2.54
C SER A 476 23.48 27.08 -1.48
N GLU A 477 24.56 27.78 -1.81
CA GLU A 477 25.66 28.08 -0.88
C GLU A 477 25.20 28.92 0.31
N LYS A 478 24.43 29.99 0.04
CA LYS A 478 23.88 30.85 1.10
C LYS A 478 22.89 30.09 1.97
N THR A 479 22.11 29.18 1.38
CA THR A 479 21.16 28.31 2.11
C THR A 479 21.89 27.37 3.06
N GLU A 480 22.93 26.69 2.57
CA GLU A 480 23.74 25.77 3.37
C GLU A 480 24.47 26.49 4.50
N LYS A 481 25.03 27.68 4.22
CA LYS A 481 25.67 28.53 5.22
C LYS A 481 24.70 28.92 6.34
N LEU A 482 23.50 29.40 6.02
CA LEU A 482 22.49 29.75 7.02
C LEU A 482 22.13 28.57 7.93
N ILE A 483 22.01 27.35 7.36
CA ILE A 483 21.75 26.13 8.14
C ILE A 483 22.90 25.87 9.13
N LYS A 484 24.15 25.97 8.68
CA LYS A 484 25.33 25.80 9.54
C LYS A 484 25.42 26.87 10.63
N ASP A 485 25.14 28.12 10.30
CA ASP A 485 25.19 29.24 11.25
C ASP A 485 24.17 29.02 12.39
N VAL A 486 22.93 28.65 12.05
CA VAL A 486 21.90 28.33 13.06
C VAL A 486 22.31 27.11 13.91
N TYR A 487 22.86 26.06 13.30
CA TYR A 487 23.40 24.92 14.05
C TYR A 487 24.47 25.33 15.07
N ASN A 488 25.45 26.13 14.63
CA ASN A 488 26.56 26.60 15.46
C ASN A 488 26.07 27.46 16.64
N ASN A 489 25.01 28.25 16.46
CA ASN A 489 24.37 29.01 17.53
C ASN A 489 23.84 28.09 18.64
N TYR A 490 23.14 27.00 18.29
CA TYR A 490 22.63 26.03 19.28
C TYR A 490 23.75 25.25 19.96
N ILE A 491 24.79 24.84 19.22
CA ILE A 491 25.96 24.19 19.81
C ILE A 491 26.62 25.11 20.85
N SER A 492 26.79 26.39 20.52
CA SER A 492 27.37 27.37 21.43
C SER A 492 26.52 27.54 22.69
N LEU A 493 25.19 27.62 22.55
CA LEU A 493 24.25 27.68 23.67
C LEU A 493 24.35 26.44 24.57
N PHE A 494 24.36 25.24 24.00
CA PHE A 494 24.39 23.99 24.77
C PHE A 494 25.75 23.78 25.47
N ASN A 495 26.85 24.20 24.85
CA ASN A 495 28.16 24.24 25.50
C ASN A 495 28.18 25.22 26.68
N ALA A 496 27.58 26.42 26.54
CA ALA A 496 27.47 27.36 27.65
C ALA A 496 26.64 26.79 28.80
N LEU A 497 25.54 26.07 28.51
CA LEU A 497 24.73 25.37 29.50
C LEU A 497 25.54 24.25 30.19
N LYS A 498 26.23 23.40 29.42
CA LYS A 498 27.10 22.32 29.93
C LYS A 498 28.19 22.85 30.87
N ASN A 499 28.74 24.01 30.55
CA ASN A 499 29.82 24.62 31.33
C ASN A 499 29.33 25.49 32.50
N GLY A 500 28.01 25.65 32.69
CA GLY A 500 27.45 26.53 33.72
C GLY A 500 27.66 28.03 33.45
N ALA A 501 27.99 28.39 32.20
CA ALA A 501 28.27 29.77 31.78
C ALA A 501 27.03 30.51 31.26
N LEU A 502 25.88 29.83 31.10
CA LEU A 502 24.65 30.44 30.62
C LEU A 502 23.95 31.23 31.75
N THR A 503 23.64 32.50 31.51
CA THR A 503 22.96 33.40 32.47
C THR A 503 21.79 34.14 31.81
N GLU A 504 20.95 34.80 32.61
CA GLU A 504 19.89 35.69 32.10
C GLU A 504 20.43 36.91 31.33
N GLU A 505 21.72 37.24 31.52
CA GLU A 505 22.35 38.40 30.88
C GLU A 505 22.90 38.08 29.49
N ASN A 506 23.43 36.86 29.27
CA ASN A 506 24.15 36.50 28.05
C ASN A 506 23.36 35.63 27.06
N TYR A 507 22.16 35.14 27.41
CA TYR A 507 21.43 34.20 26.55
C TYR A 507 21.04 34.79 25.18
N LYS A 508 20.94 36.12 25.06
CA LYS A 508 20.62 36.81 23.81
C LYS A 508 21.81 36.84 22.83
N ASP A 509 23.03 36.69 23.33
CA ASP A 509 24.26 36.78 22.52
C ASP A 509 24.43 35.57 21.58
N PHE A 510 23.71 34.47 21.84
CA PHE A 510 23.73 33.27 21.00
C PHE A 510 22.92 33.39 19.71
N ASN A 511 22.30 34.55 19.42
CA ASN A 511 21.51 34.79 18.19
C ASN A 511 20.37 33.77 17.97
N ILE A 512 19.73 33.33 19.05
CA ILE A 512 18.54 32.46 19.02
C ILE A 512 17.35 33.25 19.58
N PRO A 513 16.27 33.44 18.81
CA PRO A 513 15.05 34.08 19.31
C PRO A 513 14.46 33.33 20.52
N GLU A 514 13.89 34.06 21.49
CA GLU A 514 13.30 33.43 22.69
C GLU A 514 12.21 32.41 22.33
N CYS A 515 11.45 32.64 21.25
CA CYS A 515 10.41 31.71 20.78
C CYS A 515 10.96 30.38 20.26
N ASP A 516 12.23 30.35 19.84
CA ASP A 516 12.92 29.18 19.31
C ASP A 516 13.83 28.50 20.35
N MET A 517 13.93 29.09 21.56
CA MET A 517 14.69 28.49 22.66
C MET A 517 13.99 27.24 23.23
N PRO A 518 14.77 26.19 23.59
CA PRO A 518 14.21 25.03 24.27
C PRO A 518 13.54 25.43 25.59
N LYS A 519 12.30 24.98 25.80
CA LYS A 519 11.52 25.32 27.00
C LYS A 519 12.22 25.01 28.32
N LYS A 520 13.05 23.95 28.38
CA LYS A 520 13.82 23.62 29.57
C LYS A 520 14.90 24.66 29.89
N ILE A 521 15.48 25.27 28.87
CA ILE A 521 16.46 26.36 29.02
C ILE A 521 15.73 27.63 29.48
N LEU A 522 14.56 27.93 28.93
CA LEU A 522 13.72 29.04 29.45
C LEU A 522 13.27 28.82 30.90
N ASP A 523 12.96 27.58 31.28
CA ASP A 523 12.64 27.23 32.67
C ASP A 523 13.87 27.43 33.59
N PHE A 524 15.08 27.10 33.11
CA PHE A 524 16.35 27.36 33.82
C PHE A 524 16.57 28.85 34.03
N LEU A 525 16.48 29.66 32.96
CA LEU A 525 16.65 31.11 33.02
C LEU A 525 15.66 31.72 34.02
N LYS A 526 14.39 31.29 34.00
CA LYS A 526 13.33 31.74 34.94
C LYS A 526 13.44 31.18 36.36
N GLY A 527 14.52 30.47 36.71
CA GLY A 527 14.75 29.92 38.05
C GLY A 527 13.77 28.83 38.49
N LYS A 528 13.16 28.07 37.57
CA LYS A 528 12.23 26.99 37.95
C LYS A 528 12.97 25.74 38.42
N ALA A 529 12.89 25.47 39.71
CA ALA A 529 13.52 24.32 40.36
C ALA A 529 12.69 23.02 40.31
N GLU A 530 11.37 23.09 40.12
CA GLU A 530 10.50 21.90 40.23
C GLU A 530 10.37 21.07 38.93
N GLY A 531 10.44 19.74 39.10
CA GLY A 531 10.11 18.75 38.08
C GLY A 531 8.62 18.73 37.71
N LYS A 532 8.20 17.81 36.83
CA LYS A 532 6.76 17.59 36.58
C LYS A 532 6.14 16.76 37.70
N SER A 533 4.94 17.10 38.15
CA SER A 533 4.18 16.28 39.11
C SER A 533 3.86 14.88 38.54
N ILE A 534 4.40 13.84 39.18
CA ILE A 534 4.11 12.45 38.83
C ILE A 534 2.66 12.09 39.12
N ASP A 535 2.11 12.53 40.25
CA ASP A 535 0.73 12.26 40.65
C ASP A 535 -0.27 12.92 39.71
N GLY A 536 -0.01 14.19 39.33
CA GLY A 536 -0.82 14.89 38.33
C GLY A 536 -0.79 14.18 36.97
N TYR A 537 0.36 13.65 36.57
CA TYR A 537 0.49 12.87 35.34
C TYR A 537 -0.29 11.53 35.41
N VAL A 538 -0.17 10.80 36.53
CA VAL A 538 -0.86 9.52 36.75
C VAL A 538 -2.37 9.73 36.75
N LYS A 539 -2.90 10.71 37.50
CA LYS A 539 -4.34 11.04 37.50
C LYS A 539 -4.86 11.35 36.10
N ASN A 540 -4.13 12.17 35.34
CA ASN A 540 -4.51 12.53 33.98
C ASN A 540 -4.52 11.34 33.01
N ILE A 541 -3.54 10.44 33.12
CA ILE A 541 -3.47 9.22 32.30
C ILE A 541 -4.59 8.25 32.65
N LEU A 542 -4.85 8.01 33.94
CA LEU A 542 -5.89 7.10 34.39
C LEU A 542 -7.27 7.56 33.93
N LYS A 543 -7.55 8.86 34.03
CA LYS A 543 -8.79 9.47 33.51
C LYS A 543 -8.96 9.24 32.01
N LYS A 544 -7.88 9.39 31.23
CA LYS A 544 -7.90 9.14 29.77
C LYS A 544 -8.12 7.65 29.45
N GLU A 545 -7.41 6.76 30.13
CA GLU A 545 -7.55 5.30 29.93
C GLU A 545 -8.94 4.80 30.32
N LEU A 546 -9.52 5.29 31.42
CA LEU A 546 -10.89 4.96 31.84
C LEU A 546 -11.91 5.43 30.82
N LYS A 547 -11.78 6.68 30.32
CA LYS A 547 -12.67 7.22 29.28
C LYS A 547 -12.60 6.39 27.99
N ASP A 548 -11.40 6.05 27.51
CA ASP A 548 -11.22 5.22 26.31
C ASP A 548 -11.79 3.81 26.52
N THR A 549 -11.51 3.18 27.67
CA THR A 549 -12.00 1.84 27.99
C THR A 549 -13.53 1.78 28.01
N ARG A 550 -14.20 2.76 28.67
CA ARG A 550 -15.67 2.85 28.69
C ARG A 550 -16.26 3.04 27.30
N LYS A 551 -15.70 3.95 26.50
CA LYS A 551 -16.13 4.18 25.11
C LYS A 551 -16.08 2.88 24.29
N ARG A 552 -15.03 2.07 24.45
CA ARG A 552 -14.92 0.75 23.78
C ARG A 552 -15.93 -0.27 24.30
N ILE A 553 -16.18 -0.31 25.61
CA ILE A 553 -17.19 -1.19 26.21
C ILE A 553 -18.59 -0.85 25.69
N GLU A 554 -18.94 0.44 25.59
CA GLU A 554 -20.23 0.92 25.07
C GLU A 554 -20.40 0.62 23.57
N GLN A 555 -19.32 0.72 22.79
CA GLN A 555 -19.35 0.45 21.36
C GLN A 555 -19.53 -1.05 21.04
N ALA A 556 -18.95 -1.94 21.85
CA ALA A 556 -18.92 -3.37 21.56
C ALA A 556 -20.33 -4.03 21.40
N PRO A 557 -21.34 -3.76 22.25
CA PRO A 557 -22.72 -4.23 22.02
C PRO A 557 -23.38 -3.59 20.80
N SER A 558 -23.20 -2.28 20.60
CA SER A 558 -23.81 -1.56 19.46
C SER A 558 -23.32 -2.07 18.10
N GLU A 559 -22.05 -2.47 18.01
CA GLU A 559 -21.49 -3.13 16.84
C GLU A 559 -22.07 -4.53 16.65
N LYS A 560 -22.20 -5.29 17.75
CA LYS A 560 -22.81 -6.63 17.76
C LYS A 560 -24.27 -6.62 17.26
N ASP A 561 -25.03 -5.57 17.57
CA ASP A 561 -26.46 -5.42 17.27
C ASP A 561 -26.76 -4.68 15.95
N GLN A 562 -25.81 -3.90 15.41
CA GLN A 562 -25.98 -3.25 14.10
C GLN A 562 -25.59 -4.17 12.93
N MET A 563 -24.64 -5.08 13.16
CA MET A 563 -24.25 -6.12 12.20
C MET A 563 -25.41 -7.00 11.70
N PRO A 564 -26.40 -7.39 12.53
CA PRO A 564 -27.65 -8.04 12.12
C PRO A 564 -28.49 -7.37 11.06
N SER A 565 -28.37 -6.05 10.95
CA SER A 565 -29.43 -5.24 10.39
C SER A 565 -29.55 -5.47 8.88
N LYS A 566 -30.78 -5.43 8.35
CA LYS A 566 -31.02 -5.43 6.88
C LYS A 566 -30.31 -4.26 6.17
N ARG A 567 -29.85 -3.25 6.92
CA ARG A 567 -29.09 -2.09 6.46
C ARG A 567 -27.57 -2.34 6.36
N ASN A 568 -27.03 -3.33 7.07
CA ASN A 568 -25.62 -3.72 7.00
C ASN A 568 -25.35 -4.61 5.79
N LYS A 569 -25.25 -4.00 4.59
CA LYS A 569 -25.07 -4.72 3.33
C LYS A 569 -23.61 -4.69 2.90
N ILE A 570 -23.05 -5.85 2.56
CA ILE A 570 -21.68 -5.95 2.03
C ILE A 570 -21.56 -4.99 0.82
N GLY A 571 -20.54 -4.14 0.84
CA GLY A 571 -20.24 -3.21 -0.26
C GLY A 571 -20.64 -1.77 -0.02
N THR A 572 -21.42 -1.47 1.02
CA THR A 572 -21.75 -0.08 1.39
C THR A 572 -20.68 0.55 2.28
N LYS A 573 -20.54 1.89 2.27
CA LYS A 573 -19.69 2.65 3.22
C LYS A 573 -20.08 2.41 4.68
N SER A 574 -21.36 2.11 4.93
CA SER A 574 -21.91 1.80 6.26
C SER A 574 -21.72 0.35 6.69
N TYR A 575 -21.10 -0.50 5.84
CA TYR A 575 -20.87 -1.90 6.17
C TYR A 575 -19.91 -2.01 7.36
N LYS A 576 -20.40 -2.57 8.45
CA LYS A 576 -19.64 -2.81 9.68
C LYS A 576 -19.31 -4.29 9.81
N ARG A 577 -18.04 -4.57 10.12
CA ARG A 577 -17.53 -5.90 10.48
C ARG A 577 -16.53 -5.82 11.61
N VAL A 578 -16.43 -6.90 12.38
CA VAL A 578 -15.38 -7.05 13.38
C VAL A 578 -14.09 -7.48 12.69
N LEU A 579 -13.02 -6.73 12.93
CA LEU A 579 -11.69 -7.04 12.43
C LEU A 579 -10.86 -7.67 13.55
N THR A 580 -10.81 -8.99 13.61
CA THR A 580 -10.11 -9.73 14.67
C THR A 580 -8.64 -9.35 14.76
N GLY A 581 -7.96 -9.13 13.63
CA GLY A 581 -6.57 -8.62 13.62
C GLY A 581 -6.39 -7.25 14.27
N LYS A 582 -7.35 -6.32 14.14
CA LYS A 582 -7.30 -5.03 14.84
C LYS A 582 -7.55 -5.16 16.34
N LEU A 583 -8.44 -6.08 16.73
CA LEU A 583 -8.67 -6.39 18.15
C LEU A 583 -7.42 -7.02 18.76
N ALA A 584 -6.78 -7.94 18.04
CA ALA A 584 -5.55 -8.60 18.47
C ALA A 584 -4.37 -7.62 18.59
N ASP A 585 -4.18 -6.71 17.63
CA ASP A 585 -3.18 -5.64 17.72
C ASP A 585 -3.38 -4.76 18.96
N PHE A 586 -4.62 -4.33 19.20
CA PHE A 586 -4.96 -3.58 20.41
C PHE A 586 -4.67 -4.37 21.69
N LEU A 587 -5.16 -5.62 21.77
CA LEU A 587 -4.99 -6.48 22.93
C LEU A 587 -3.52 -6.77 23.21
N ALA A 588 -2.74 -7.15 22.21
CA ALA A 588 -1.32 -7.45 22.37
C ALA A 588 -0.53 -6.23 22.88
N LYS A 589 -0.79 -5.03 22.31
CA LYS A 589 -0.19 -3.77 22.79
C LYS A 589 -0.56 -3.46 24.23
N ASP A 590 -1.83 -3.61 24.59
CA ASP A 590 -2.32 -3.26 25.91
C ASP A 590 -1.86 -4.28 26.98
N ILE A 591 -1.83 -5.58 26.66
CA ILE A 591 -1.29 -6.63 27.53
C ILE A 591 0.18 -6.35 27.88
N VAL A 592 1.04 -6.06 26.89
CA VAL A 592 2.45 -5.76 27.15
C VAL A 592 2.64 -4.43 27.88
N LYS A 593 1.74 -3.46 27.67
CA LYS A 593 1.76 -2.18 28.39
C LYS A 593 1.50 -2.37 29.89
N TYR A 594 0.57 -3.25 30.27
CA TYR A 594 0.23 -3.49 31.68
C TYR A 594 1.05 -4.62 32.32
N GLN A 595 1.89 -5.32 31.56
CA GLN A 595 2.88 -6.24 32.12
C GLN A 595 3.86 -5.46 33.02
N PRO A 596 3.99 -5.83 34.30
CA PRO A 596 5.02 -5.29 35.19
C PRO A 596 6.42 -5.54 34.61
N THR A 597 7.37 -4.70 35.01
CA THR A 597 8.78 -4.87 34.63
C THR A 597 9.66 -4.60 35.83
N LEU A 598 10.82 -5.23 35.85
CA LEU A 598 11.84 -4.93 36.84
C LEU A 598 12.36 -3.51 36.61
N CYS A 599 12.72 -2.80 37.68
CA CYS A 599 13.32 -1.47 37.60
C CYS A 599 14.86 -1.51 37.63
N ALA A 600 15.46 -2.62 38.12
CA ALA A 600 16.90 -2.85 38.23
C ALA A 600 17.20 -4.37 38.36
N GLY A 601 18.48 -4.75 38.30
CA GLY A 601 18.98 -6.14 38.44
C GLY A 601 19.36 -6.81 37.12
N ASP A 602 19.91 -8.03 37.19
CA ASP A 602 20.46 -8.76 36.03
C ASP A 602 19.40 -9.10 34.96
N ASP A 603 18.14 -9.22 35.38
CA ASP A 603 16.99 -9.47 34.50
C ASP A 603 16.42 -8.18 33.87
N TYR A 604 16.92 -6.99 34.22
CA TYR A 604 16.40 -5.72 33.74
C TYR A 604 16.53 -5.61 32.21
N GLY A 605 15.40 -5.43 31.52
CA GLY A 605 15.37 -5.29 30.06
C GLY A 605 15.31 -6.62 29.30
N ILE A 606 15.42 -7.75 30.00
CA ILE A 606 15.19 -9.11 29.44
C ILE A 606 13.96 -9.81 30.04
N ASP A 607 13.32 -9.18 31.04
CA ASP A 607 12.11 -9.62 31.73
C ASP A 607 10.82 -9.50 30.90
N ARG A 608 10.90 -8.84 29.73
CA ARG A 608 9.77 -8.62 28.83
C ARG A 608 9.81 -9.52 27.59
N MET A 609 8.63 -9.70 27.01
CA MET A 609 8.44 -10.54 25.83
C MET A 609 9.28 -10.09 24.62
N THR A 610 9.97 -11.05 23.99
CA THR A 610 10.70 -10.79 22.73
C THR A 610 9.75 -10.44 21.58
N GLY A 611 10.21 -9.66 20.59
CA GLY A 611 9.38 -9.27 19.43
C GLY A 611 8.86 -10.45 18.58
N MET A 612 9.55 -11.60 18.59
CA MET A 612 9.03 -12.83 17.97
C MET A 612 7.84 -13.39 18.74
N ASN A 613 7.96 -13.53 20.06
CA ASN A 613 6.87 -14.03 20.91
C ASN A 613 5.67 -13.07 20.91
N TYR A 614 5.92 -11.75 20.79
CA TYR A 614 4.88 -10.75 20.61
C TYR A 614 4.03 -11.00 19.35
N ARG A 615 4.67 -11.26 18.22
CA ARG A 615 3.99 -11.56 16.94
C ARG A 615 3.18 -12.85 17.03
N ILE A 616 3.73 -13.88 17.68
CA ILE A 616 3.03 -15.16 17.91
C ILE A 616 1.77 -14.92 18.74
N MET A 617 1.89 -14.25 19.89
CA MET A 617 0.73 -13.93 20.74
C MET A 617 -0.33 -13.13 19.96
N GLN A 618 0.08 -12.10 19.20
CA GLN A 618 -0.85 -11.32 18.38
C GLN A 618 -1.56 -12.20 17.34
N ALA A 619 -0.82 -13.05 16.62
CA ALA A 619 -1.39 -13.94 15.61
C ALA A 619 -2.36 -14.95 16.23
N THR A 620 -1.97 -15.59 17.34
CA THR A 620 -2.83 -16.50 18.11
C THR A 620 -4.13 -15.80 18.53
N ILE A 621 -4.05 -14.58 19.08
CA ILE A 621 -5.26 -13.81 19.43
C ILE A 621 -6.08 -13.50 18.18
N ALA A 622 -5.48 -13.21 17.02
CA ALA A 622 -6.20 -12.86 15.81
C ALA A 622 -6.95 -14.04 15.17
N THR A 623 -6.43 -15.26 15.35
CA THR A 623 -7.00 -16.49 14.78
C THR A 623 -7.92 -17.24 15.74
N TYR A 624 -7.90 -16.92 17.04
CA TYR A 624 -8.63 -17.65 18.08
C TYR A 624 -10.16 -17.61 17.95
N ASN A 625 -10.77 -18.80 17.92
CA ASN A 625 -12.18 -19.03 17.63
C ASN A 625 -12.77 -20.24 18.37
N ASP A 626 -14.09 -20.44 18.27
CA ASP A 626 -14.85 -21.46 19.03
C ASP A 626 -14.39 -22.92 18.76
N ASP A 627 -13.74 -23.19 17.62
CA ASP A 627 -13.25 -24.53 17.24
C ASP A 627 -11.83 -24.81 17.76
N ASP A 628 -11.14 -23.81 18.33
CA ASP A 628 -9.77 -23.94 18.83
C ASP A 628 -9.76 -24.51 20.26
N ASP A 629 -8.70 -25.24 20.59
CA ASP A 629 -8.47 -25.70 21.96
C ASP A 629 -8.10 -24.53 22.89
N PHE A 630 -8.93 -24.28 23.90
CA PHE A 630 -8.70 -23.24 24.90
C PHE A 630 -7.42 -23.46 25.69
N ASP A 631 -7.02 -24.70 25.97
CA ASP A 631 -5.83 -24.98 26.77
C ASP A 631 -4.56 -24.58 26.01
N THR A 632 -4.52 -24.86 24.70
CA THR A 632 -3.49 -24.34 23.79
C THR A 632 -3.46 -22.81 23.78
N PHE A 633 -4.62 -22.14 23.72
CA PHE A 633 -4.71 -20.68 23.80
C PHE A 633 -4.20 -20.13 25.14
N TYR A 634 -4.58 -20.76 26.25
CA TYR A 634 -4.14 -20.40 27.60
C TYR A 634 -2.62 -20.53 27.77
N ASN A 635 -2.06 -21.62 27.25
CA ASN A 635 -0.64 -21.95 27.36
C ASN A 635 0.25 -20.87 26.74
N VAL A 636 -0.18 -20.19 25.67
CA VAL A 636 0.57 -19.07 25.07
C VAL A 636 0.84 -17.95 26.08
N PHE A 637 -0.15 -17.62 26.92
CA PHE A 637 0.02 -16.57 27.94
C PHE A 637 0.83 -17.07 29.15
N LYS A 638 0.68 -18.34 29.51
CA LYS A 638 1.45 -18.97 30.58
C LYS A 638 2.94 -19.03 30.24
N MET A 639 3.28 -19.53 29.06
CA MET A 639 4.67 -19.59 28.57
C MET A 639 5.29 -18.21 28.33
N ALA A 640 4.47 -17.20 28.06
CA ALA A 640 4.92 -15.81 28.01
C ALA A 640 5.22 -15.19 29.39
N GLY A 641 4.97 -15.91 30.50
CA GLY A 641 5.11 -15.40 31.86
C GLY A 641 4.09 -14.32 32.21
N LEU A 642 2.97 -14.24 31.48
CA LEU A 642 1.91 -13.26 31.72
C LEU A 642 0.90 -13.74 32.77
N VAL A 643 0.81 -15.06 32.97
CA VAL A 643 -0.03 -15.71 33.97
C VAL A 643 0.69 -16.95 34.52
N ASP A 644 0.37 -17.34 35.75
CA ASP A 644 0.89 -18.54 36.41
C ASP A 644 2.43 -18.66 36.47
N GLY A 645 3.14 -17.54 36.32
CA GLY A 645 4.58 -17.41 36.55
C GLY A 645 4.88 -16.57 37.80
N ASP A 646 6.07 -15.96 37.86
CA ASP A 646 6.45 -15.02 38.93
C ASP A 646 5.38 -13.92 39.09
N GLU A 647 4.79 -13.80 40.27
CA GLU A 647 3.75 -12.81 40.56
C GLU A 647 4.19 -11.37 40.29
N ARG A 648 5.50 -11.10 40.41
CA ARG A 648 6.09 -9.78 40.12
C ARG A 648 6.12 -9.47 38.62
N LYS A 649 6.04 -10.49 37.75
CA LYS A 649 6.08 -10.38 36.28
C LYS A 649 4.71 -10.63 35.62
N ASN A 650 3.77 -11.25 36.36
CA ASN A 650 2.42 -11.57 35.88
C ASN A 650 1.61 -10.31 35.54
N HIS A 651 0.77 -10.42 34.51
CA HIS A 651 -0.15 -9.35 34.14
C HIS A 651 -1.26 -9.18 35.19
N PRO A 652 -1.57 -7.94 35.62
CA PRO A 652 -2.33 -7.67 36.86
C PRO A 652 -3.78 -8.20 36.88
N PHE A 653 -4.40 -8.42 35.71
CA PHE A 653 -5.78 -8.90 35.62
C PHE A 653 -6.03 -9.93 34.52
N LEU A 654 -5.01 -10.36 33.77
CA LEU A 654 -5.22 -11.22 32.60
C LEU A 654 -5.71 -12.62 32.99
N LYS A 655 -5.21 -13.16 34.11
CA LYS A 655 -5.66 -14.45 34.65
C LYS A 655 -7.18 -14.47 34.87
N LYS A 656 -7.78 -13.38 35.38
CA LYS A 656 -9.24 -13.26 35.57
C LYS A 656 -10.00 -13.28 34.24
N VAL A 657 -9.42 -12.72 33.19
CA VAL A 657 -9.98 -12.76 31.84
C VAL A 657 -9.97 -14.18 31.30
N LEU A 658 -8.84 -14.88 31.43
CA LEU A 658 -8.68 -16.24 30.92
C LEU A 658 -9.52 -17.27 31.69
N LEU A 659 -9.67 -17.12 33.01
CA LEU A 659 -10.52 -18.00 33.83
C LEU A 659 -12.00 -17.98 33.40
N SER A 660 -12.46 -16.97 32.65
CA SER A 660 -13.81 -16.97 32.10
C SER A 660 -13.97 -17.82 30.83
N LYS A 661 -12.91 -18.51 30.38
CA LYS A 661 -12.88 -19.36 29.18
C LYS A 661 -13.57 -18.72 27.96
N PRO A 662 -13.07 -17.55 27.50
CA PRO A 662 -13.64 -16.86 26.34
C PRO A 662 -13.60 -17.80 25.12
N GLN A 663 -14.70 -17.87 24.39
CA GLN A 663 -14.84 -18.81 23.27
C GLN A 663 -14.11 -18.36 22.00
N ASN A 664 -13.91 -17.05 21.83
CA ASN A 664 -13.24 -16.49 20.64
C ASN A 664 -12.62 -15.12 20.96
N THR A 665 -11.89 -14.58 19.98
CA THR A 665 -11.22 -13.26 20.04
C THR A 665 -12.12 -12.13 20.54
N VAL A 666 -13.38 -12.11 20.11
CA VAL A 666 -14.33 -11.02 20.45
C VAL A 666 -14.77 -11.14 21.91
N ALA A 667 -15.11 -12.35 22.34
CA ALA A 667 -15.42 -12.63 23.75
C ALA A 667 -14.24 -12.30 24.67
N PHE A 668 -13.03 -12.67 24.26
CA PHE A 668 -11.80 -12.34 24.97
C PHE A 668 -11.61 -10.81 25.09
N ASN A 669 -11.79 -10.05 23.99
CA ASN A 669 -11.67 -8.60 24.01
C ASN A 669 -12.67 -7.93 24.97
N ILE A 670 -13.95 -8.31 24.91
CA ILE A 670 -15.00 -7.73 25.77
C ILE A 670 -14.69 -8.01 27.24
N LYS A 671 -14.29 -9.24 27.57
CA LYS A 671 -13.95 -9.60 28.95
C LYS A 671 -12.69 -8.86 29.41
N TYR A 672 -11.67 -8.74 28.55
CA TYR A 672 -10.45 -7.99 28.83
C TYR A 672 -10.75 -6.53 29.17
N LEU A 673 -11.59 -5.85 28.37
CA LEU A 673 -11.95 -4.45 28.62
C LEU A 673 -12.69 -4.26 29.95
N LYS A 674 -13.60 -5.18 30.31
CA LYS A 674 -14.32 -5.14 31.59
C LYS A 674 -13.37 -5.29 32.78
N GLU A 675 -12.45 -6.26 32.73
CA GLU A 675 -11.46 -6.45 33.79
C GLU A 675 -10.46 -5.28 33.86
N LYS A 676 -10.07 -4.71 32.71
CA LYS A 676 -9.25 -3.48 32.64
C LYS A 676 -9.92 -2.32 33.35
N GLU A 677 -11.22 -2.09 33.12
CA GLU A 677 -11.95 -1.02 33.79
C GLU A 677 -11.95 -1.20 35.32
N ILE A 678 -12.21 -2.42 35.80
CA ILE A 678 -12.17 -2.75 37.23
C ILE A 678 -10.78 -2.47 37.81
N TYR A 679 -9.73 -2.93 37.14
CA TYR A 679 -8.35 -2.70 37.53
C TYR A 679 -8.02 -1.20 37.61
N LEU A 680 -8.35 -0.43 36.57
CA LEU A 680 -8.10 1.01 36.49
C LEU A 680 -8.78 1.78 37.64
N ARG A 681 -10.05 1.47 37.95
CA ARG A 681 -10.76 2.08 39.08
C ARG A 681 -10.09 1.75 40.41
N ASN A 682 -9.58 0.53 40.56
CA ASN A 682 -8.93 0.11 41.80
C ASN A 682 -7.58 0.82 42.01
N ILE A 683 -6.76 0.97 40.97
CA ILE A 683 -5.48 1.68 41.09
C ILE A 683 -5.67 3.19 41.24
N GLU A 684 -6.71 3.78 40.62
CA GLU A 684 -7.08 5.18 40.82
C GLU A 684 -7.49 5.43 42.28
N LYS A 685 -8.38 4.60 42.84
CA LYS A 685 -8.81 4.69 44.25
C LYS A 685 -7.66 4.54 45.25
N LYS A 686 -6.75 3.60 44.98
CA LYS A 686 -5.60 3.30 45.86
C LYS A 686 -4.38 4.20 45.59
N ASN A 687 -4.47 5.13 44.65
CA ASN A 687 -3.37 5.98 44.18
C ASN A 687 -2.09 5.18 43.81
N ILE A 688 -2.28 4.00 43.20
CA ILE A 688 -1.19 3.11 42.78
C ILE A 688 -0.65 3.59 41.43
N ILE A 689 0.68 3.67 41.34
CA ILE A 689 1.34 4.05 40.08
C ILE A 689 1.27 2.85 39.11
N PRO A 690 0.74 3.05 37.89
CA PRO A 690 0.65 1.97 36.90
C PRO A 690 2.04 1.44 36.49
N PRO A 691 2.16 0.15 36.13
CA PRO A 691 3.44 -0.50 35.82
C PRO A 691 4.19 0.12 34.62
N PHE A 692 3.49 0.80 33.71
CA PHE A 692 4.11 1.50 32.58
C PHE A 692 4.64 2.90 32.90
N VAL A 693 4.52 3.36 34.15
CA VAL A 693 5.04 4.65 34.61
C VAL A 693 6.30 4.42 35.45
N ASN A 694 7.47 4.69 34.87
CA ASN A 694 8.74 4.65 35.59
C ASN A 694 8.95 5.96 36.38
N ARG A 695 9.10 5.83 37.72
CA ARG A 695 9.30 6.93 38.68
C ARG A 695 10.72 7.52 38.68
N GLU A 696 11.69 6.80 38.13
CA GLU A 696 13.12 7.17 38.14
C GLU A 696 13.52 8.05 36.94
N ARG A 697 12.58 8.39 36.06
CA ARG A 697 12.90 9.23 34.89
C ARG A 697 13.23 10.67 35.32
N ASN A 698 14.32 11.22 34.78
CA ASN A 698 14.81 12.59 35.02
C ASN A 698 13.79 13.74 34.81
N LYS A 699 12.63 13.49 34.20
CA LYS A 699 11.57 14.50 34.06
C LYS A 699 10.79 14.77 35.37
N TRP A 700 10.96 13.92 36.38
CA TRP A 700 10.33 14.02 37.69
C TRP A 700 11.25 14.63 38.76
N CYS A 701 12.56 14.51 38.58
CA CYS A 701 13.58 14.99 39.50
C CYS A 701 13.56 16.52 39.63
N GLU A 702 14.10 17.01 40.75
CA GLU A 702 14.44 18.42 40.95
C GLU A 702 15.47 18.87 39.91
N ARG A 703 15.41 20.17 39.56
CA ARG A 703 16.21 20.77 38.51
C ARG A 703 17.22 21.74 39.11
N ASP A 704 18.29 21.20 39.67
CA ASP A 704 19.42 21.95 40.18
C ASP A 704 20.42 22.31 39.07
N CYS A 705 21.54 22.96 39.43
CA CYS A 705 22.58 23.34 38.46
C CYS A 705 23.20 22.11 37.77
N GLU A 706 23.35 21.00 38.48
CA GLU A 706 23.93 19.77 37.93
C GLU A 706 23.00 19.10 36.92
N TYR A 707 21.68 19.09 37.18
CA TYR A 707 20.67 18.67 36.22
C TYR A 707 20.81 19.40 34.89
N TYR A 708 21.03 20.72 34.92
CA TYR A 708 21.14 21.53 33.72
C TYR A 708 22.49 21.36 33.01
N ARG A 709 23.59 21.13 33.74
CA ARG A 709 24.88 20.72 33.12
C ARG A 709 24.74 19.40 32.36
N ILE A 710 24.17 18.39 33.01
CA ILE A 710 23.88 17.08 32.42
C ILE A 710 22.89 17.22 31.25
N LEU A 711 21.91 18.12 31.34
CA LEU A 711 21.02 18.42 30.23
C LEU A 711 21.79 19.01 29.03
N GLY A 712 22.71 19.95 29.27
CA GLY A 712 23.57 20.52 28.23
C GLY A 712 24.40 19.46 27.50
N GLU A 713 25.00 18.55 28.26
CA GLU A 713 25.72 17.39 27.70
C GLU A 713 24.81 16.48 26.86
N ASN A 714 23.68 16.06 27.41
CA ASN A 714 22.71 15.23 26.67
C ASN A 714 22.17 15.94 25.41
N LEU A 715 22.03 17.27 25.42
CA LEU A 715 21.58 18.04 24.26
C LEU A 715 22.64 18.11 23.16
N LEU A 716 23.93 18.02 23.50
CA LEU A 716 25.03 17.94 22.52
C LEU A 716 25.12 16.56 21.86
N ASP A 717 24.77 15.50 22.59
CA ASP A 717 24.71 14.12 22.06
C ASP A 717 23.47 13.86 21.20
N LEU A 718 22.46 14.74 21.27
CA LEU A 718 21.24 14.65 20.50
C LEU A 718 21.30 15.51 19.23
N PRO A 719 20.66 15.07 18.12
CA PRO A 719 20.55 15.89 16.93
C PRO A 719 19.83 17.21 17.21
N ILE A 720 20.40 18.34 16.74
CA ILE A 720 19.78 19.66 16.91
C ILE A 720 18.51 19.74 16.06
N GLU A 721 17.39 20.10 16.70
CA GLU A 721 16.13 20.37 16.02
C GLU A 721 16.14 21.81 15.52
N LEU A 722 16.28 22.00 14.21
CA LEU A 722 16.31 23.35 13.62
C LEU A 722 14.96 24.06 13.77
N PRO A 723 14.96 25.38 14.03
CA PRO A 723 13.76 26.15 14.27
C PRO A 723 12.92 26.31 13.01
N ARG A 724 11.66 26.73 13.21
CA ARG A 724 10.74 27.05 12.11
C ARG A 724 10.95 28.50 11.67
N GLN A 725 10.65 28.78 10.41
CA GLN A 725 10.76 30.13 9.81
C GLN A 725 12.18 30.71 9.77
N MET A 726 13.22 29.88 9.89
CA MET A 726 14.61 30.35 9.89
C MET A 726 15.03 31.05 8.59
N PHE A 727 14.37 30.72 7.47
CA PHE A 727 14.62 31.32 6.16
C PHE A 727 13.82 32.60 5.90
N TYR A 728 12.85 32.94 6.75
CA TYR A 728 11.87 34.00 6.47
C TYR A 728 12.53 35.38 6.30
N LYS A 729 13.48 35.74 7.16
CA LYS A 729 14.15 37.04 7.14
C LYS A 729 14.85 37.29 5.80
N ASP A 730 15.61 36.31 5.32
CA ASP A 730 16.34 36.41 4.06
C ASP A 730 15.41 36.41 2.85
N ILE A 731 14.36 35.59 2.87
CA ILE A 731 13.32 35.59 1.83
C ILE A 731 12.65 36.96 1.75
N ARG A 732 12.24 37.52 2.89
CA ARG A 732 11.64 38.86 2.95
C ARG A 732 12.56 39.90 2.33
N ALA A 733 13.84 39.92 2.73
CA ALA A 733 14.81 40.90 2.22
C ALA A 733 14.99 40.85 0.70
N GLN A 734 14.82 39.67 0.07
CA GLN A 734 14.85 39.53 -1.39
C GLN A 734 13.55 39.97 -2.07
N LEU A 735 12.41 39.82 -1.40
CA LEU A 735 11.09 40.01 -1.99
C LEU A 735 10.52 41.41 -1.79
N GLU A 736 10.88 42.09 -0.70
CA GLU A 736 10.41 43.44 -0.37
C GLU A 736 10.68 44.46 -1.49
N PRO A 737 11.85 44.44 -2.18
CA PRO A 737 12.08 45.30 -3.35
C PRO A 737 11.26 44.93 -4.59
N LEU A 738 10.81 43.67 -4.71
CA LEU A 738 10.11 43.14 -5.89
C LEU A 738 8.58 43.28 -5.81
N MET A 739 8.04 43.46 -4.60
CA MET A 739 6.61 43.53 -4.32
C MET A 739 6.32 44.62 -3.26
N PRO A 740 6.60 45.90 -3.56
CA PRO A 740 6.51 47.00 -2.59
C PRO A 740 5.10 47.25 -2.04
N GLU A 741 4.06 46.75 -2.71
CA GLU A 741 2.66 46.90 -2.33
C GLU A 741 2.19 45.91 -1.25
N ILE A 742 3.02 44.92 -0.89
CA ILE A 742 2.69 43.95 0.17
C ILE A 742 3.12 44.49 1.53
N ASP A 743 2.23 44.44 2.52
CA ASP A 743 2.60 44.67 3.92
C ASP A 743 3.29 43.42 4.50
N PHE A 744 4.63 43.44 4.50
CA PHE A 744 5.45 42.34 5.03
C PHE A 744 5.36 42.16 6.55
N SER A 745 4.71 43.06 7.30
CA SER A 745 4.60 42.97 8.76
C SER A 745 3.74 41.79 9.24
N GLN A 746 2.77 41.34 8.43
CA GLN A 746 1.85 40.25 8.75
C GLN A 746 1.96 39.05 7.80
N THR A 747 3.10 38.89 7.11
CA THR A 747 3.28 37.81 6.13
C THR A 747 3.94 36.56 6.72
N ASN A 748 3.81 35.45 5.98
CA ASN A 748 4.55 34.22 6.22
C ASN A 748 5.06 33.69 4.88
N THR A 749 6.05 32.78 4.90
CA THR A 749 6.68 32.25 3.68
C THR A 749 5.68 31.59 2.71
N THR A 750 4.61 30.97 3.20
CA THR A 750 3.60 30.33 2.33
C THR A 750 2.87 31.39 1.51
N TYR A 751 2.47 32.48 2.16
CA TYR A 751 1.87 33.63 1.49
C TYR A 751 2.85 34.27 0.49
N LEU A 752 4.10 34.49 0.90
CA LEU A 752 5.12 35.10 0.04
C LEU A 752 5.43 34.27 -1.23
N ILE A 753 5.43 32.94 -1.15
CA ILE A 753 5.59 32.08 -2.33
C ILE A 753 4.41 32.27 -3.31
N ALA A 754 3.18 32.35 -2.78
CA ALA A 754 1.99 32.55 -3.59
C ALA A 754 1.97 33.92 -4.28
N GLU A 755 2.34 34.97 -3.56
CA GLU A 755 2.39 36.32 -4.11
C GLU A 755 3.55 36.48 -5.10
N TYR A 756 4.71 35.84 -4.85
CA TYR A 756 5.82 35.81 -5.80
C TYR A 756 5.39 35.18 -7.14
N LEU A 757 4.67 34.05 -7.10
CA LEU A 757 4.14 33.41 -8.31
C LEU A 757 3.19 34.35 -9.07
N LYS A 758 2.32 35.07 -8.36
CA LYS A 758 1.33 35.95 -8.99
C LYS A 758 1.93 37.24 -9.55
N ARG A 759 2.63 37.99 -8.70
CA ARG A 759 3.07 39.36 -8.97
C ARG A 759 4.38 39.40 -9.74
N VAL A 760 5.34 38.56 -9.36
CA VAL A 760 6.68 38.56 -9.97
C VAL A 760 6.72 37.67 -11.22
N ARG A 761 6.08 36.50 -11.17
CA ARG A 761 6.08 35.55 -12.31
C ARG A 761 4.88 35.73 -13.26
N GLY A 762 3.85 36.48 -12.89
CA GLY A 762 2.65 36.66 -13.73
C GLY A 762 1.89 35.35 -13.98
N ASP A 763 1.93 34.44 -13.02
CA ASP A 763 1.39 33.08 -13.06
C ASP A 763 0.35 32.87 -11.95
N ASP A 764 -0.30 31.71 -11.91
CA ASP A 764 -1.22 31.32 -10.83
C ASP A 764 -1.13 29.80 -10.59
N PHE A 765 -1.85 29.32 -9.60
CA PHE A 765 -1.97 27.89 -9.32
C PHE A 765 -2.86 27.20 -10.36
N GLN A 766 -2.72 25.87 -10.46
CA GLN A 766 -3.58 25.03 -11.30
C GLN A 766 -5.06 25.26 -11.00
N GLU A 767 -5.88 25.28 -12.05
CA GLU A 767 -7.32 25.60 -12.00
C GLU A 767 -8.08 24.74 -10.98
N PHE A 768 -7.72 23.46 -10.83
CA PHE A 768 -8.42 22.57 -9.90
C PHE A 768 -8.36 23.01 -8.42
N TYR A 769 -7.45 23.91 -8.05
CA TYR A 769 -7.42 24.49 -6.72
C TYR A 769 -8.51 25.55 -6.50
N SER A 770 -9.14 26.11 -7.53
CA SER A 770 -10.21 27.12 -7.38
C SER A 770 -11.61 26.50 -7.40
N TRP A 771 -11.75 25.24 -7.82
CA TRP A 771 -13.04 24.57 -7.90
C TRP A 771 -13.78 24.51 -6.56
N GLU A 772 -15.10 24.42 -6.66
CA GLU A 772 -15.99 24.29 -5.51
C GLU A 772 -15.74 23.00 -4.73
N ARG A 773 -15.93 23.08 -3.42
CA ARG A 773 -15.59 22.00 -2.49
C ARG A 773 -16.68 21.79 -1.45
N ASN A 774 -16.83 20.54 -1.03
CA ASN A 774 -17.69 20.14 0.06
C ASN A 774 -16.89 19.84 1.33
N TYR A 775 -17.41 20.33 2.45
CA TYR A 775 -16.95 19.98 3.78
C TYR A 775 -18.14 19.76 4.69
N ARG A 776 -18.11 18.69 5.46
CA ARG A 776 -19.18 18.38 6.43
C ARG A 776 -19.45 19.51 7.43
N TYR A 777 -18.42 20.26 7.81
CA TYR A 777 -18.61 21.43 8.68
C TYR A 777 -19.41 22.53 7.98
N ILE A 778 -19.12 22.79 6.70
CA ILE A 778 -19.86 23.75 5.87
C ILE A 778 -21.31 23.30 5.68
N ASP A 779 -21.56 21.99 5.51
CA ASP A 779 -22.92 21.45 5.46
C ASP A 779 -23.71 21.75 6.75
N PHE A 780 -23.03 21.71 7.91
CA PHE A 780 -23.65 22.10 9.19
C PHE A 780 -23.95 23.59 9.24
N LEU A 781 -23.04 24.44 8.77
CA LEU A 781 -23.23 25.90 8.77
C LEU A 781 -24.35 26.36 7.82
N LYS A 782 -24.56 25.65 6.70
CA LYS A 782 -25.67 25.93 5.78
C LYS A 782 -26.98 25.29 6.24
N CYS A 783 -26.92 24.16 6.95
CA CYS A 783 -28.07 23.45 7.54
C CYS A 783 -29.22 23.12 6.54
N ILE A 784 -28.89 22.92 5.26
CA ILE A 784 -29.85 22.53 4.20
C ILE A 784 -30.15 21.03 4.32
N ARG A 785 -31.43 20.64 4.23
CA ARG A 785 -31.87 19.25 4.42
C ARG A 785 -32.66 18.72 3.21
N ASP A 786 -32.58 17.41 3.02
CA ASP A 786 -33.40 16.66 2.06
C ASP A 786 -34.80 16.38 2.64
N ASP A 787 -35.68 15.81 1.81
CA ASP A 787 -37.05 15.43 2.20
C ASP A 787 -37.09 14.44 3.38
N ASN A 788 -36.00 13.71 3.61
CA ASN A 788 -35.85 12.78 4.73
C ASN A 788 -35.25 13.46 5.98
N GLY A 789 -35.10 14.79 5.96
CA GLY A 789 -34.57 15.61 7.04
C GLY A 789 -33.06 15.44 7.29
N ARG A 790 -32.31 14.86 6.35
CA ARG A 790 -30.85 14.68 6.43
C ARG A 790 -30.15 15.88 5.83
N ILE A 791 -29.00 16.24 6.40
CA ILE A 791 -28.20 17.36 5.89
C ILE A 791 -27.63 17.02 4.51
N CYS A 792 -27.84 17.91 3.55
CA CYS A 792 -27.34 17.80 2.19
C CYS A 792 -25.87 18.23 2.10
N ALA A 793 -25.11 17.56 1.25
CA ALA A 793 -23.76 18.00 0.89
C ALA A 793 -23.85 19.27 0.03
N GLN A 794 -23.13 20.32 0.42
CA GLN A 794 -23.06 21.60 -0.27
C GLN A 794 -21.65 21.83 -0.81
N TYR A 795 -21.55 22.17 -2.09
CA TYR A 795 -20.30 22.59 -2.72
C TYR A 795 -20.29 24.12 -2.78
N THR A 796 -19.19 24.71 -2.36
CA THR A 796 -19.08 26.16 -2.11
C THR A 796 -17.83 26.71 -2.78
N THR A 797 -17.82 28.00 -3.14
CA THR A 797 -16.61 28.70 -3.60
C THR A 797 -15.70 29.05 -2.43
N THR A 798 -14.54 29.67 -2.69
CA THR A 798 -13.66 30.11 -1.59
C THR A 798 -14.26 31.30 -0.85
N GLU A 799 -14.83 32.25 -1.58
CA GLU A 799 -15.45 33.46 -1.05
C GLU A 799 -16.66 33.12 -0.17
N GLU A 800 -17.50 32.17 -0.60
CA GLU A 800 -18.64 31.71 0.21
C GLU A 800 -18.17 31.03 1.51
N ARG A 801 -17.10 30.24 1.45
CA ARG A 801 -16.53 29.61 2.65
C ARG A 801 -15.98 30.62 3.64
N GLU A 802 -15.34 31.68 3.17
CA GLU A 802 -14.83 32.77 4.01
C GLU A 802 -15.98 33.49 4.71
N SER A 803 -17.05 33.82 3.99
CA SER A 803 -18.25 34.42 4.59
C SER A 803 -18.91 33.50 5.63
N LEU A 804 -19.04 32.20 5.34
CA LEU A 804 -19.56 31.22 6.31
C LEU A 804 -18.66 31.05 7.53
N TRP A 805 -17.34 31.21 7.36
CA TRP A 805 -16.38 31.11 8.43
C TRP A 805 -16.45 32.30 9.39
N GLU A 806 -16.65 33.51 8.87
CA GLU A 806 -16.83 34.71 9.69
C GLU A 806 -18.06 34.61 10.60
N ASP A 807 -19.16 34.05 10.09
CA ASP A 807 -20.42 33.86 10.81
C ASP A 807 -20.55 32.47 11.48
N SER A 808 -19.44 31.73 11.61
CA SER A 808 -19.49 30.31 11.98
C SER A 808 -20.08 30.07 13.37
N LYS A 809 -19.91 31.02 14.31
CA LYS A 809 -20.43 30.91 15.67
C LYS A 809 -21.96 30.90 15.70
N ASN A 810 -22.59 31.84 15.00
CA ASN A 810 -24.05 31.96 14.97
C ASN A 810 -24.67 30.75 14.25
N ARG A 811 -24.13 30.42 13.07
CA ARG A 811 -24.60 29.26 12.27
C ARG A 811 -24.42 27.92 12.97
N THR A 812 -23.35 27.76 13.75
CA THR A 812 -23.16 26.56 14.58
C THR A 812 -24.24 26.48 15.67
N ALA A 813 -24.62 27.61 16.27
CA ALA A 813 -25.69 27.64 17.27
C ALA A 813 -27.06 27.35 16.65
N GLU A 814 -27.36 27.89 15.47
CA GLU A 814 -28.58 27.57 14.70
C GLU A 814 -28.67 26.08 14.38
N TYR A 815 -27.57 25.49 13.93
CA TYR A 815 -27.50 24.05 13.67
C TYR A 815 -27.78 23.21 14.92
N LYS A 816 -27.18 23.59 16.07
CA LYS A 816 -27.43 22.90 17.35
C LYS A 816 -28.90 22.95 17.74
N ARG A 817 -29.52 24.14 17.69
CA ARG A 817 -30.96 24.32 17.95
C ARG A 817 -31.82 23.44 17.04
N SER A 818 -31.47 23.35 15.75
CA SER A 818 -32.18 22.50 14.78
C SER A 818 -32.10 21.01 15.13
N GLU A 819 -30.94 20.51 15.58
CA GLU A 819 -30.78 19.09 15.97
C GLU A 819 -31.47 18.79 17.32
N GLU A 820 -31.44 19.72 18.27
CA GLU A 820 -32.13 19.61 19.56
C GLU A 820 -33.66 19.54 19.41
N GLN A 821 -34.23 20.29 18.45
CA GLN A 821 -35.66 20.23 18.14
C GLN A 821 -36.11 18.87 17.58
N LYS A 822 -35.20 18.09 16.99
CA LYS A 822 -35.52 16.76 16.43
C LYS A 822 -35.42 15.62 17.44
N ASN A 823 -34.69 15.80 18.53
CA ASN A 823 -34.50 14.74 19.53
C ASN A 823 -35.38 14.97 20.75
N GLU A 824 -36.45 14.18 20.86
CA GLU A 824 -37.38 14.22 22.01
C GLU A 824 -36.71 13.82 23.33
N LYS A 825 -35.59 13.07 23.29
CA LYS A 825 -34.79 12.69 24.46
C LYS A 825 -33.53 13.55 24.56
N LYS A 826 -33.64 14.67 25.28
CA LYS A 826 -32.51 15.55 25.65
C LYS A 826 -31.71 14.94 26.82
N ASP A 827 -30.93 13.91 26.55
CA ASP A 827 -29.97 13.38 27.53
C ASP A 827 -28.56 13.96 27.28
N LYS A 828 -27.76 14.09 28.34
CA LYS A 828 -26.40 14.67 28.33
C LYS A 828 -25.46 13.97 27.33
N ASN A 829 -25.68 12.67 27.12
CA ASN A 829 -24.93 11.88 26.13
C ASN A 829 -25.14 12.37 24.69
N PHE A 830 -26.31 12.90 24.36
CA PHE A 830 -26.60 13.43 23.03
C PHE A 830 -25.87 14.75 22.77
N GLU A 831 -25.90 15.67 23.73
CA GLU A 831 -25.20 16.97 23.65
C GLU A 831 -23.68 16.78 23.51
N ASP A 832 -23.08 15.94 24.36
CA ASP A 832 -21.65 15.62 24.30
C ASP A 832 -21.28 15.00 22.93
N SER A 833 -22.12 14.11 22.40
CA SER A 833 -21.90 13.51 21.07
C SER A 833 -22.07 14.52 19.93
N LEU A 834 -22.98 15.48 20.04
CA LEU A 834 -23.20 16.52 19.04
C LEU A 834 -22.00 17.48 19.01
N GLU A 835 -21.51 17.89 20.18
CA GLU A 835 -20.34 18.74 20.31
C GLU A 835 -19.09 18.07 19.74
N GLU A 836 -18.85 16.79 20.08
CA GLU A 836 -17.73 16.02 19.54
C GLU A 836 -17.82 15.93 18.01
N ARG A 837 -19.02 15.76 17.44
CA ARG A 837 -19.25 15.68 15.99
C ARG A 837 -18.95 17.01 15.27
N ILE A 838 -19.40 18.13 15.83
CA ILE A 838 -19.16 19.47 15.27
C ILE A 838 -17.67 19.80 15.37
N SER A 839 -17.08 19.66 16.56
CA SER A 839 -15.66 19.92 16.81
C SER A 839 -14.75 19.08 15.90
N SER A 840 -15.04 17.78 15.75
CA SER A 840 -14.29 16.90 14.85
C SER A 840 -14.39 17.35 13.38
N SER A 841 -15.57 17.82 12.95
CA SER A 841 -15.78 18.29 11.57
C SER A 841 -15.08 19.62 11.31
N HIS A 842 -15.09 20.53 12.29
CA HIS A 842 -14.38 21.81 12.26
C HIS A 842 -12.85 21.62 12.16
N ILE A 843 -12.28 20.78 13.03
CA ILE A 843 -10.85 20.45 13.00
C ILE A 843 -10.47 19.82 11.65
N LYS A 844 -11.32 18.94 11.12
CA LYS A 844 -11.09 18.31 9.81
C LYS A 844 -11.09 19.35 8.69
N PHE A 845 -12.02 20.31 8.70
CA PHE A 845 -12.07 21.41 7.74
C PHE A 845 -10.77 22.23 7.76
N GLN A 846 -10.38 22.73 8.92
CA GLN A 846 -9.15 23.54 9.08
C GLN A 846 -7.89 22.79 8.64
N ASN A 847 -7.75 21.53 9.04
CA ASN A 847 -6.61 20.72 8.64
C ASN A 847 -6.58 20.48 7.13
N THR A 848 -7.74 20.22 6.51
CA THR A 848 -7.83 20.00 5.07
C THR A 848 -7.42 21.25 4.29
N GLU A 849 -7.93 22.44 4.64
CA GLU A 849 -7.52 23.69 3.99
C GLU A 849 -6.06 24.05 4.24
N LYS A 850 -5.52 23.74 5.44
CA LYS A 850 -4.09 23.87 5.73
C LYS A 850 -3.23 22.97 4.82
N HIS A 851 -3.64 21.72 4.60
CA HIS A 851 -2.95 20.82 3.68
C HIS A 851 -3.04 21.31 2.23
N ILE A 852 -4.21 21.76 1.77
CA ILE A 852 -4.40 22.28 0.41
C ILE A 852 -3.50 23.49 0.16
N ARG A 853 -3.46 24.48 1.07
CA ARG A 853 -2.54 25.63 0.95
C ARG A 853 -1.08 25.23 0.87
N ARG A 854 -0.67 24.22 1.63
CA ARG A 854 0.70 23.67 1.56
C ARG A 854 0.98 23.02 0.20
N TYR A 855 0.05 22.23 -0.35
CA TYR A 855 0.23 21.61 -1.66
C TYR A 855 0.34 22.65 -2.78
N LYS A 856 -0.44 23.74 -2.72
CA LYS A 856 -0.33 24.85 -3.68
C LYS A 856 1.09 25.40 -3.75
N VAL A 857 1.69 25.75 -2.60
CA VAL A 857 3.05 26.32 -2.59
C VAL A 857 4.13 25.28 -2.93
N GLN A 858 3.93 24.02 -2.56
CA GLN A 858 4.82 22.93 -2.97
C GLN A 858 4.80 22.77 -4.48
N ASP A 859 3.62 22.82 -5.11
CA ASP A 859 3.46 22.74 -6.56
C ASP A 859 4.14 23.91 -7.28
N ALA A 860 3.98 25.14 -6.77
CA ALA A 860 4.70 26.31 -7.28
C ALA A 860 6.21 26.10 -7.27
N LEU A 861 6.77 25.59 -6.17
CA LEU A 861 8.20 25.36 -6.04
C LEU A 861 8.69 24.24 -6.95
N LEU A 862 7.96 23.12 -7.06
CA LEU A 862 8.31 22.04 -7.98
C LEU A 862 8.30 22.53 -9.44
N PHE A 863 7.31 23.33 -9.81
CA PHE A 863 7.22 23.92 -11.14
C PHE A 863 8.41 24.81 -11.45
N MET A 864 8.71 25.79 -10.58
CA MET A 864 9.82 26.73 -10.78
C MET A 864 11.18 26.02 -10.84
N ILE A 865 11.38 24.97 -10.04
CA ILE A 865 12.61 24.17 -10.07
C ILE A 865 12.70 23.36 -11.37
N ALA A 866 11.61 22.69 -11.78
CA ALA A 866 11.57 21.90 -13.00
C ALA A 866 11.80 22.78 -14.24
N GLU A 867 11.10 23.91 -14.34
CA GLU A 867 11.24 24.89 -15.42
C GLU A 867 12.68 25.41 -15.53
N LYS A 868 13.28 25.81 -14.40
CA LYS A 868 14.69 26.24 -14.35
C LYS A 868 15.65 25.14 -14.80
N GLN A 869 15.34 23.88 -14.51
CA GLN A 869 16.17 22.75 -14.92
C GLN A 869 16.05 22.49 -16.42
N PHE A 870 14.84 22.51 -16.98
CA PHE A 870 14.61 22.32 -18.42
C PHE A 870 15.21 23.45 -19.26
N GLY A 871 15.15 24.69 -18.77
CA GLY A 871 15.77 25.83 -19.44
C GLY A 871 17.31 25.76 -19.56
N LYS A 872 17.98 24.77 -18.96
CA LYS A 872 19.41 24.50 -19.21
C LYS A 872 19.66 23.66 -20.46
N TYR A 873 18.66 22.91 -20.92
CA TYR A 873 18.79 21.93 -22.01
C TYR A 873 18.03 22.35 -23.26
N LEU A 874 17.03 23.21 -23.11
CA LEU A 874 16.13 23.64 -24.19
C LEU A 874 16.00 25.17 -24.14
N ASP A 875 16.70 25.87 -25.02
CA ASP A 875 16.66 27.33 -25.10
C ASP A 875 15.24 27.85 -25.40
N ASP A 876 14.48 27.12 -26.21
CA ASP A 876 13.09 27.42 -26.55
C ASP A 876 12.15 27.39 -25.33
N ILE A 877 12.45 26.59 -24.30
CA ILE A 877 11.58 26.52 -23.11
C ILE A 877 11.58 27.84 -22.34
N LYS A 878 12.73 28.52 -22.26
CA LYS A 878 12.82 29.85 -21.63
C LYS A 878 12.04 30.89 -22.43
N ALA A 879 12.04 30.78 -23.75
CA ALA A 879 11.32 31.70 -24.63
C ALA A 879 9.79 31.54 -24.55
N LYS A 880 9.29 30.32 -24.30
CA LYS A 880 7.86 29.98 -24.30
C LYS A 880 7.08 30.44 -23.04
N ASN A 881 7.75 30.87 -21.97
CA ASN A 881 7.14 31.39 -20.73
C ASN A 881 5.98 30.55 -20.18
N PHE A 882 6.25 29.26 -19.91
CA PHE A 882 5.23 28.34 -19.40
C PHE A 882 4.72 28.75 -18.01
N LYS A 883 3.48 28.36 -17.73
CA LYS A 883 2.75 28.73 -16.51
C LYS A 883 2.22 27.50 -15.78
N LEU A 884 2.28 27.52 -14.46
CA LEU A 884 1.75 26.47 -13.60
C LEU A 884 0.24 26.32 -13.77
N LYS A 885 -0.49 27.44 -13.88
CA LYS A 885 -1.95 27.41 -14.03
C LYS A 885 -2.44 26.63 -15.26
N ASP A 886 -1.58 26.49 -16.27
CA ASP A 886 -1.87 25.76 -17.51
C ASP A 886 -1.64 24.25 -17.38
N ILE A 887 -1.12 23.77 -16.23
CA ILE A 887 -0.92 22.35 -15.95
C ILE A 887 -2.23 21.72 -15.49
N MET A 888 -2.86 20.97 -16.38
CA MET A 888 -4.04 20.17 -16.11
C MET A 888 -3.89 18.75 -16.65
N PRO A 889 -4.49 17.73 -16.00
CA PRO A 889 -4.44 16.33 -16.44
C PRO A 889 -5.09 16.08 -17.80
N ASP A 890 -6.15 16.83 -18.12
CA ASP A 890 -7.08 16.61 -19.23
C ASP A 890 -6.84 17.56 -20.42
N THR A 891 -5.79 18.41 -20.36
CA THR A 891 -5.48 19.38 -21.40
C THR A 891 -4.14 19.09 -22.08
N ASP A 892 -4.08 19.13 -23.40
CA ASP A 892 -2.82 19.12 -24.16
C ASP A 892 -2.29 20.56 -24.30
N LYS A 893 -1.93 21.17 -23.17
CA LYS A 893 -1.39 22.55 -23.08
C LYS A 893 -0.17 22.61 -22.16
N GLY A 894 0.58 23.71 -22.26
CA GLY A 894 1.72 24.02 -21.41
C GLY A 894 2.92 23.08 -21.58
N ILE A 895 3.83 23.12 -20.60
CA ILE A 895 5.12 22.39 -20.62
C ILE A 895 4.96 20.87 -20.75
N LEU A 896 3.80 20.31 -20.34
CA LEU A 896 3.55 18.87 -20.40
C LEU A 896 3.35 18.32 -21.82
N SER A 897 3.04 19.19 -22.78
CA SER A 897 2.79 18.84 -24.18
C SER A 897 4.05 18.92 -25.05
N GLU A 898 5.13 19.47 -24.49
CA GLU A 898 6.44 19.51 -25.14
C GLU A 898 7.01 18.10 -25.31
N THR A 899 7.72 17.90 -26.42
CA THR A 899 8.35 16.62 -26.78
C THR A 899 9.86 16.73 -26.75
N MET A 900 10.52 15.66 -26.34
CA MET A 900 11.97 15.56 -26.47
C MET A 900 12.45 14.11 -26.66
N PRO A 901 13.65 13.90 -27.22
CA PRO A 901 14.28 12.60 -27.23
C PRO A 901 14.70 12.20 -25.81
N ILE A 902 14.44 10.95 -25.43
CA ILE A 902 14.75 10.39 -24.11
C ILE A 902 15.35 9.00 -24.26
N ASP A 903 16.51 8.80 -23.62
CA ASP A 903 17.09 7.48 -23.38
C ASP A 903 16.75 7.02 -21.96
N PHE A 904 15.85 6.05 -21.86
CA PHE A 904 15.43 5.47 -20.59
C PHE A 904 16.25 4.21 -20.28
N THR A 905 17.25 4.41 -19.44
CA THR A 905 18.15 3.34 -19.03
C THR A 905 17.74 2.75 -17.69
N PHE A 906 17.66 1.42 -17.62
CA PHE A 906 17.31 0.70 -16.39
C PHE A 906 18.01 -0.64 -16.27
N THR A 907 18.06 -1.17 -15.05
CA THR A 907 18.70 -2.46 -14.75
C THR A 907 17.67 -3.50 -14.33
N LYS A 908 17.77 -4.72 -14.88
CA LYS A 908 16.95 -5.87 -14.51
C LYS A 908 17.82 -7.13 -14.47
N LYS A 909 17.77 -7.87 -13.35
CA LYS A 909 18.65 -9.05 -13.11
C LYS A 909 20.14 -8.77 -13.37
N ASN A 910 20.61 -7.59 -12.94
CA ASN A 910 21.98 -7.08 -13.14
C ASN A 910 22.40 -6.86 -14.60
N ILE A 911 21.46 -6.88 -15.56
CA ILE A 911 21.68 -6.51 -16.96
C ILE A 911 21.09 -5.12 -17.20
N LYS A 912 21.83 -4.27 -17.92
CA LYS A 912 21.46 -2.89 -18.22
C LYS A 912 20.78 -2.84 -19.60
N TYR A 913 19.59 -2.28 -19.66
CA TYR A 913 18.79 -2.12 -20.87
C TYR A 913 18.49 -0.64 -21.13
N ASN A 914 18.24 -0.30 -22.39
CA ASN A 914 17.87 1.06 -22.79
C ASN A 914 16.65 1.07 -23.71
N ILE A 915 15.69 1.96 -23.44
CA ILE A 915 14.57 2.27 -24.34
C ILE A 915 14.77 3.69 -24.87
N HIS A 916 14.96 3.81 -26.17
CA HIS A 916 15.05 5.09 -26.86
C HIS A 916 13.66 5.55 -27.32
N ALA A 917 13.27 6.78 -26.96
CA ALA A 917 12.06 7.42 -27.46
C ALA A 917 12.43 8.72 -28.18
N LYS A 918 12.10 8.84 -29.46
CA LYS A 918 12.54 9.97 -30.29
C LYS A 918 11.82 11.28 -29.95
N ASN A 919 10.50 11.21 -29.76
CA ASN A 919 9.63 12.36 -29.51
C ASN A 919 8.66 12.06 -28.36
N LEU A 920 9.17 11.97 -27.12
CA LEU A 920 8.31 11.67 -25.98
C LEU A 920 7.71 12.94 -25.38
N LYS A 921 6.38 13.01 -25.30
CA LYS A 921 5.70 14.06 -24.53
C LYS A 921 6.03 13.91 -23.05
N PHE A 922 6.26 15.01 -22.34
CA PHE A 922 6.64 14.96 -20.92
C PHE A 922 5.60 14.25 -20.06
N LYS A 923 4.31 14.38 -20.42
CA LYS A 923 3.21 13.66 -19.75
C LYS A 923 3.24 12.14 -19.94
N GLU A 924 3.92 11.62 -20.96
CA GLU A 924 4.03 10.18 -21.30
C GLU A 924 5.29 9.52 -20.72
N TYR A 925 6.13 10.27 -20.00
CA TYR A 925 7.35 9.72 -19.39
C TYR A 925 7.09 8.48 -18.50
N GLY A 926 5.92 8.42 -17.86
CA GLY A 926 5.51 7.27 -17.05
C GLY A 926 5.34 5.96 -17.84
N ASP A 927 5.09 6.03 -19.15
CA ASP A 927 4.81 4.87 -20.00
C ASP A 927 6.05 4.02 -20.22
N LEU A 928 7.24 4.63 -20.15
CA LEU A 928 8.53 3.93 -20.23
C LEU A 928 8.69 2.92 -19.08
N PHE A 929 8.25 3.27 -17.86
CA PHE A 929 8.26 2.34 -16.72
C PHE A 929 7.25 1.20 -16.87
N ILE A 930 6.17 1.41 -17.63
CA ILE A 930 5.17 0.37 -17.91
C ILE A 930 5.77 -0.63 -18.90
N LEU A 931 6.33 -0.13 -20.01
CA LEU A 931 6.99 -0.95 -21.02
C LEU A 931 8.15 -1.76 -20.43
N ALA A 932 9.02 -1.12 -19.64
CA ALA A 932 10.15 -1.77 -18.99
C ALA A 932 9.76 -2.88 -17.98
N ASN A 933 8.53 -2.83 -17.45
CA ASN A 933 7.98 -3.86 -16.56
C ASN A 933 7.20 -4.96 -17.29
N ASP A 934 6.99 -4.87 -18.60
CA ASP A 934 6.30 -5.93 -19.34
C ASP A 934 7.15 -7.21 -19.33
N LYS A 935 6.54 -8.32 -18.92
CA LYS A 935 7.24 -9.60 -18.79
C LYS A 935 7.71 -10.15 -20.13
N ARG A 936 7.00 -9.84 -21.21
CA ARG A 936 7.34 -10.28 -22.57
C ARG A 936 8.71 -9.76 -22.99
N LEU A 937 9.05 -8.56 -22.52
CA LEU A 937 10.31 -7.89 -22.84
C LEU A 937 11.53 -8.73 -22.44
N GLU A 938 11.47 -9.45 -21.31
CA GLU A 938 12.57 -10.33 -20.87
C GLU A 938 12.85 -11.47 -21.85
N SER A 939 11.80 -12.09 -22.39
CA SER A 939 11.96 -13.13 -23.40
C SER A 939 12.29 -12.56 -24.77
N LEU A 940 11.79 -11.36 -25.09
CA LEU A 940 12.04 -10.69 -26.36
C LEU A 940 13.52 -10.31 -26.52
N TRP A 941 14.16 -9.77 -25.48
CA TRP A 941 15.60 -9.45 -25.54
C TRP A 941 16.50 -10.66 -25.78
N LYS A 942 16.08 -11.87 -25.40
CA LYS A 942 16.85 -13.08 -25.71
C LYS A 942 16.87 -13.38 -27.22
N ILE A 943 15.89 -12.88 -27.97
CA ILE A 943 15.81 -12.99 -29.43
C ILE A 943 16.63 -11.88 -30.08
N LEU A 944 16.47 -10.64 -29.57
CA LEU A 944 17.17 -9.46 -30.07
C LEU A 944 18.69 -9.57 -29.90
N ALA A 945 19.43 -8.90 -30.77
CA ALA A 945 20.90 -8.82 -30.71
C ALA A 945 21.40 -7.50 -30.07
N THR A 946 20.50 -6.73 -29.45
CA THR A 946 20.75 -5.38 -28.93
C THR A 946 20.13 -5.21 -27.55
N ASP A 947 20.83 -4.49 -26.68
CA ASP A 947 20.33 -4.05 -25.36
C ASP A 947 19.57 -2.71 -25.42
N THR A 948 19.53 -2.09 -26.61
CA THR A 948 18.81 -0.84 -26.90
C THR A 948 17.70 -1.08 -27.91
N VAL A 949 16.51 -0.55 -27.61
CA VAL A 949 15.28 -0.78 -28.37
C VAL A 949 14.47 0.50 -28.46
N ASN A 950 13.76 0.71 -29.57
CA ASN A 950 12.91 1.88 -29.77
C ASN A 950 11.52 1.68 -29.12
N LYS A 951 10.99 2.74 -28.46
CA LYS A 951 9.70 2.71 -27.76
C LYS A 951 8.54 2.37 -28.70
N GLU A 952 8.51 2.99 -29.87
CA GLU A 952 7.43 2.85 -30.86
C GLU A 952 7.41 1.42 -31.42
N GLU A 953 8.57 0.89 -31.82
CA GLU A 953 8.71 -0.48 -32.34
C GLU A 953 8.30 -1.54 -31.31
N ILE A 954 8.70 -1.41 -30.04
CA ILE A 954 8.30 -2.38 -29.01
C ILE A 954 6.79 -2.36 -28.77
N SER A 955 6.22 -1.15 -28.76
CA SER A 955 4.80 -0.96 -28.49
C SER A 955 3.97 -1.57 -29.62
N GLU A 956 4.40 -1.41 -30.87
CA GLU A 956 3.81 -2.07 -32.03
C GLU A 956 3.98 -3.60 -31.99
N GLU A 957 5.16 -4.11 -31.64
CA GLU A 957 5.41 -5.55 -31.48
C GLU A 957 4.48 -6.18 -30.43
N PHE A 958 4.29 -5.53 -29.29
CA PHE A 958 3.37 -6.02 -28.25
C PHE A 958 1.91 -5.99 -28.69
N ALA A 959 1.49 -4.96 -29.43
CA ALA A 959 0.15 -4.92 -30.01
C ALA A 959 -0.06 -6.07 -31.02
N LYS A 960 0.93 -6.32 -31.90
CA LYS A 960 0.91 -7.45 -32.85
C LYS A 960 0.88 -8.80 -32.14
N TYR A 961 1.62 -8.95 -31.04
CA TYR A 961 1.58 -10.15 -30.21
C TYR A 961 0.18 -10.41 -29.65
N ASP A 962 -0.45 -9.38 -29.07
CA ASP A 962 -1.79 -9.49 -28.49
C ASP A 962 -2.85 -9.78 -29.57
N PHE A 963 -2.66 -9.25 -30.78
CA PHE A 963 -3.49 -9.58 -31.95
C PHE A 963 -3.28 -11.02 -32.47
N CYS A 964 -2.04 -11.51 -32.54
CA CYS A 964 -1.74 -12.85 -33.06
C CYS A 964 -2.16 -13.97 -32.10
N ARG A 965 -2.31 -13.68 -30.81
CA ARG A 965 -2.54 -14.71 -29.78
C ARG A 965 -3.86 -15.47 -29.95
N PRO A 966 -5.03 -14.83 -30.14
CA PRO A 966 -6.26 -15.54 -30.45
C PRO A 966 -6.14 -16.41 -31.71
N ASP A 967 -5.45 -15.91 -32.74
CA ASP A 967 -5.23 -16.65 -33.99
C ASP A 967 -4.38 -17.90 -33.78
N ILE A 968 -3.31 -17.82 -32.98
CA ILE A 968 -2.51 -19.00 -32.62
C ILE A 968 -3.37 -20.03 -31.89
N THR A 969 -4.21 -19.63 -30.94
CA THR A 969 -5.12 -20.54 -30.25
C THR A 969 -6.07 -21.21 -31.25
N LYS A 970 -6.61 -20.45 -32.22
CA LYS A 970 -7.44 -20.99 -33.29
C LYS A 970 -6.68 -22.01 -34.14
N LEU A 971 -5.46 -21.69 -34.57
CA LEU A 971 -4.61 -22.61 -35.35
C LEU A 971 -4.29 -23.90 -34.58
N VAL A 972 -4.10 -23.81 -33.26
CA VAL A 972 -3.92 -24.99 -32.39
C VAL A 972 -5.19 -25.85 -32.40
N LEU A 973 -6.37 -25.24 -32.24
CA LEU A 973 -7.64 -25.96 -32.25
C LEU A 973 -7.96 -26.59 -33.62
N ASP A 974 -7.69 -25.86 -34.71
CA ASP A 974 -7.85 -26.35 -36.08
C ASP A 974 -6.90 -27.53 -36.32
N PHE A 975 -5.64 -27.45 -35.90
CA PHE A 975 -4.71 -28.58 -35.95
C PHE A 975 -5.19 -29.79 -35.14
N GLU A 976 -5.64 -29.59 -33.90
CA GLU A 976 -6.16 -30.68 -33.07
C GLU A 976 -7.38 -31.33 -33.74
N LYS A 977 -8.30 -30.52 -34.28
CA LYS A 977 -9.46 -31.00 -35.02
C LYS A 977 -9.04 -31.84 -36.22
N ASP A 978 -8.20 -31.30 -37.09
CA ASP A 978 -7.81 -31.98 -38.33
C ASP A 978 -7.06 -33.29 -38.06
N VAL A 979 -6.22 -33.34 -37.02
CA VAL A 979 -5.53 -34.56 -36.60
C VAL A 979 -6.51 -35.60 -36.05
N LEU A 980 -7.47 -35.19 -35.23
CA LEU A 980 -8.44 -36.11 -34.60
C LEU A 980 -9.50 -36.61 -35.58
N GLU A 981 -9.86 -35.82 -36.59
CA GLU A 981 -10.72 -36.27 -37.69
C GLU A 981 -9.98 -37.27 -38.60
N LYS A 982 -8.68 -37.07 -38.83
CA LYS A 982 -7.86 -37.97 -39.66
C LYS A 982 -7.45 -39.25 -38.96
N TYR A 983 -7.23 -39.21 -37.64
CA TYR A 983 -6.82 -40.34 -36.82
C TYR A 983 -7.73 -40.48 -35.58
N PRO A 984 -8.96 -40.99 -35.74
CA PRO A 984 -9.90 -41.17 -34.63
C PRO A 984 -9.36 -42.10 -33.52
N GLU A 985 -8.46 -43.03 -33.84
CA GLU A 985 -7.88 -43.99 -32.90
C GLU A 985 -7.08 -43.34 -31.76
N ILE A 986 -6.62 -42.09 -31.93
CA ILE A 986 -5.96 -41.31 -30.87
C ILE A 986 -6.88 -41.17 -29.66
N ILE A 987 -8.19 -41.01 -29.91
CA ILE A 987 -9.21 -40.84 -28.87
C ILE A 987 -9.40 -42.16 -28.11
N GLU A 988 -9.47 -43.28 -28.83
CA GLU A 988 -9.62 -44.59 -28.21
C GLU A 988 -8.41 -44.97 -27.35
N GLU A 989 -7.19 -44.67 -27.81
CA GLU A 989 -5.96 -44.90 -27.04
C GLU A 989 -5.93 -44.02 -25.78
N ALA A 990 -6.34 -42.75 -25.89
CA ALA A 990 -6.43 -41.84 -24.75
C ALA A 990 -7.45 -42.27 -23.69
N GLU A 991 -8.63 -42.74 -24.13
CA GLU A 991 -9.69 -43.24 -23.25
C GLU A 991 -9.29 -44.55 -22.55
N LYS A 992 -8.56 -45.44 -23.24
CA LYS A 992 -8.08 -46.73 -22.68
C LYS A 992 -6.97 -46.56 -21.65
N GLU A 993 -6.03 -45.64 -21.88
CA GLU A 993 -4.85 -45.46 -21.02
C GLU A 993 -5.06 -44.44 -19.89
N TYR A 994 -6.23 -43.80 -19.79
CA TYR A 994 -6.51 -42.69 -18.86
C TYR A 994 -5.41 -41.59 -18.88
N LYS A 995 -4.80 -41.36 -20.05
CA LYS A 995 -3.73 -40.36 -20.20
C LYS A 995 -4.34 -38.96 -20.32
N LYS A 996 -3.59 -37.96 -19.81
CA LYS A 996 -3.93 -36.54 -19.98
C LYS A 996 -3.94 -36.21 -21.48
N PHE A 997 -5.13 -35.99 -22.02
CA PHE A 997 -5.34 -35.68 -23.43
C PHE A 997 -5.08 -34.19 -23.68
N ASP A 998 -3.84 -33.86 -24.03
CA ASP A 998 -3.41 -32.49 -24.30
C ASP A 998 -2.68 -32.37 -25.64
N PHE A 999 -2.38 -31.13 -26.05
CA PHE A 999 -1.70 -30.85 -27.31
C PHE A 999 -0.35 -31.59 -27.43
N LYS A 1000 0.35 -31.76 -26.31
CA LYS A 1000 1.63 -32.48 -26.27
C LYS A 1000 1.43 -33.97 -26.54
N PHE A 1001 0.40 -34.58 -25.95
CA PHE A 1001 0.02 -35.96 -26.20
C PHE A 1001 -0.25 -36.21 -27.69
N ILE A 1002 -1.02 -35.34 -28.34
CA ILE A 1002 -1.32 -35.45 -29.79
C ILE A 1002 -0.02 -35.39 -30.62
N LEU A 1003 0.87 -34.44 -30.33
CA LEU A 1003 2.15 -34.32 -31.02
C LEU A 1003 3.08 -35.53 -30.79
N ASP A 1004 3.17 -36.00 -29.54
CA ASP A 1004 4.02 -37.14 -29.18
C ASP A 1004 3.48 -38.44 -29.81
N TRP A 1005 2.15 -38.59 -29.93
CA TRP A 1005 1.52 -39.68 -30.67
C TRP A 1005 1.90 -39.66 -32.16
N LEU A 1006 1.81 -38.50 -32.81
CA LEU A 1006 2.20 -38.34 -34.22
C LEU A 1006 3.69 -38.68 -34.45
N ILE A 1007 4.57 -38.34 -33.51
CA ILE A 1007 5.98 -38.75 -33.58
C ILE A 1007 6.10 -40.27 -33.51
N ASN A 1008 5.42 -40.92 -32.55
CA ASN A 1008 5.50 -42.36 -32.36
C ASN A 1008 5.01 -43.13 -33.60
N LYS A 1009 4.02 -42.60 -34.31
CA LYS A 1009 3.53 -43.15 -35.58
C LYS A 1009 4.34 -42.70 -36.81
N LYS A 1010 5.43 -41.95 -36.61
CA LYS A 1010 6.30 -41.38 -37.67
C LYS A 1010 5.55 -40.46 -38.65
N LYS A 1011 4.50 -39.79 -38.16
CA LYS A 1011 3.63 -38.86 -38.88
C LYS A 1011 4.05 -37.41 -38.76
N LEU A 1012 4.95 -37.12 -37.81
CA LEU A 1012 5.49 -35.80 -37.55
C LEU A 1012 6.98 -35.90 -37.17
N ASN A 1013 7.77 -34.93 -37.64
CA ASN A 1013 9.20 -34.83 -37.29
C ASN A 1013 9.39 -34.16 -35.90
N TYR A 1014 10.39 -34.63 -35.13
CA TYR A 1014 10.73 -34.09 -33.81
C TYR A 1014 11.03 -32.58 -33.80
N GLY A 1015 11.70 -32.07 -34.83
CA GLY A 1015 11.97 -30.63 -34.98
C GLY A 1015 10.71 -29.79 -35.17
N ILE A 1016 9.77 -30.28 -35.99
CA ILE A 1016 8.46 -29.64 -36.23
C ILE A 1016 7.62 -29.65 -34.95
N ARG A 1017 7.56 -30.80 -34.26
CA ARG A 1017 6.90 -30.94 -32.96
C ARG A 1017 7.41 -29.93 -31.94
N ASN A 1018 8.72 -29.73 -31.85
CA ASN A 1018 9.30 -28.75 -30.92
C ASN A 1018 8.98 -27.31 -31.32
N LYS A 1019 8.99 -26.97 -32.61
CA LYS A 1019 8.54 -25.64 -33.09
C LYS A 1019 7.08 -25.38 -32.68
N LEU A 1020 6.18 -26.31 -32.99
CA LEU A 1020 4.75 -26.18 -32.65
C LEU A 1020 4.53 -26.04 -31.14
N LEU A 1021 5.10 -26.95 -30.35
CA LEU A 1021 4.89 -26.93 -28.90
C LEU A 1021 5.44 -25.66 -28.25
N LEU A 1022 6.65 -25.23 -28.61
CA LEU A 1022 7.30 -24.09 -27.94
C LEU A 1022 6.71 -22.75 -28.36
N ILE A 1023 6.28 -22.60 -29.61
CA ILE A 1023 5.54 -21.41 -30.05
C ILE A 1023 4.19 -21.34 -29.34
N ARG A 1024 3.40 -22.43 -29.36
CA ARG A 1024 2.12 -22.51 -28.63
C ARG A 1024 2.29 -22.20 -27.15
N ASN A 1025 3.30 -22.76 -26.51
CA ASN A 1025 3.58 -22.53 -25.10
C ASN A 1025 3.96 -21.07 -24.84
N ALA A 1026 4.80 -20.46 -25.67
CA ALA A 1026 5.16 -19.04 -25.55
C ALA A 1026 3.91 -18.13 -25.59
N PHE A 1027 3.04 -18.31 -26.59
CA PHE A 1027 1.77 -17.58 -26.69
C PHE A 1027 0.85 -17.81 -25.48
N ASN A 1028 0.76 -19.05 -24.99
CA ASN A 1028 -0.03 -19.37 -23.80
C ASN A 1028 0.53 -18.77 -22.51
N HIS A 1029 1.85 -18.74 -22.36
CA HIS A 1029 2.55 -18.21 -21.18
C HIS A 1029 2.84 -16.71 -21.25
N ASN A 1030 2.38 -16.02 -22.30
CA ASN A 1030 2.59 -14.58 -22.49
C ASN A 1030 4.09 -14.20 -22.55
N SER A 1031 4.84 -14.96 -23.35
CA SER A 1031 6.28 -14.82 -23.54
C SER A 1031 6.67 -15.09 -25.00
N TYR A 1032 7.92 -14.84 -25.34
CA TYR A 1032 8.53 -15.23 -26.60
C TYR A 1032 9.32 -16.55 -26.46
N PRO A 1033 9.38 -17.38 -27.52
CA PRO A 1033 10.19 -18.60 -27.52
C PRO A 1033 11.69 -18.30 -27.60
N ASP A 1034 12.52 -19.32 -27.51
CA ASP A 1034 13.98 -19.22 -27.67
C ASP A 1034 14.37 -18.75 -29.08
N LYS A 1035 15.50 -18.04 -29.18
CA LYS A 1035 16.05 -17.40 -30.40
C LYS A 1035 16.19 -18.35 -31.59
N LYS A 1036 16.37 -19.65 -31.35
CA LYS A 1036 16.45 -20.68 -32.40
C LYS A 1036 15.11 -20.97 -33.12
N TYR A 1037 13.99 -20.53 -32.56
CA TYR A 1037 12.66 -20.72 -33.13
C TYR A 1037 12.06 -19.45 -33.74
N ALA A 1038 12.75 -18.32 -33.62
CA ALA A 1038 12.41 -17.06 -34.27
C ALA A 1038 13.30 -16.88 -35.50
N GLU A 1039 12.68 -16.94 -36.68
CA GLU A 1039 13.38 -16.79 -37.97
C GLU A 1039 13.65 -15.30 -38.25
N VAL A 1040 12.71 -14.42 -37.90
CA VAL A 1040 12.87 -12.97 -37.89
C VAL A 1040 13.25 -12.49 -36.49
N ARG A 1041 14.18 -11.53 -36.42
CA ARG A 1041 14.72 -10.98 -35.16
C ARG A 1041 14.65 -9.46 -35.08
N GLU A 1042 13.98 -8.84 -36.04
CA GLU A 1042 13.80 -7.38 -36.13
C GLU A 1042 12.41 -7.02 -35.62
N LEU A 1043 12.35 -5.96 -34.81
CA LEU A 1043 11.08 -5.37 -34.43
C LEU A 1043 10.53 -4.55 -35.61
N PRO A 1044 9.21 -4.46 -35.80
CA PRO A 1044 8.14 -5.07 -35.01
C PRO A 1044 7.49 -6.29 -35.72
N GLU A 1045 8.28 -7.27 -36.20
CA GLU A 1045 7.76 -8.38 -37.02
C GLU A 1045 7.81 -9.78 -36.35
N ILE A 1046 8.30 -9.88 -35.12
CA ILE A 1046 8.63 -11.17 -34.50
C ILE A 1046 7.37 -12.00 -34.24
N ALA A 1047 6.34 -11.42 -33.61
CA ALA A 1047 5.10 -12.12 -33.29
C ALA A 1047 4.36 -12.63 -34.54
N THR A 1048 4.28 -11.80 -35.59
CA THR A 1048 3.63 -12.16 -36.85
C THR A 1048 4.40 -13.28 -37.57
N ASN A 1049 5.73 -13.23 -37.54
CA ASN A 1049 6.57 -14.30 -38.08
C ASN A 1049 6.40 -15.62 -37.31
N LEU A 1050 6.31 -15.58 -35.98
CA LEU A 1050 6.05 -16.77 -35.16
C LEU A 1050 4.69 -17.40 -35.48
N LYS A 1051 3.65 -16.59 -35.69
CA LYS A 1051 2.33 -17.07 -36.15
C LYS A 1051 2.43 -17.77 -37.50
N LYS A 1052 3.09 -17.14 -38.48
CA LYS A 1052 3.30 -17.72 -39.81
C LYS A 1052 4.07 -19.03 -39.73
N THR A 1053 5.14 -19.06 -38.94
CA THR A 1053 5.94 -20.26 -38.68
C THR A 1053 5.09 -21.38 -38.09
N PHE A 1054 4.20 -21.08 -37.13
CA PHE A 1054 3.30 -22.08 -36.58
C PHE A 1054 2.36 -22.65 -37.64
N ASP A 1055 1.67 -21.80 -38.41
CA ASP A 1055 0.72 -22.21 -39.45
C ASP A 1055 1.39 -23.09 -40.53
N GLU A 1056 2.56 -22.69 -41.03
CA GLU A 1056 3.29 -23.46 -42.04
C GLU A 1056 3.76 -24.82 -41.54
N ASN A 1057 4.11 -24.93 -40.26
CA ASN A 1057 4.57 -26.19 -39.67
C ASN A 1057 3.39 -27.09 -39.24
N ALA A 1058 2.26 -26.50 -38.88
CA ALA A 1058 1.04 -27.24 -38.52
C ALA A 1058 0.50 -28.04 -39.73
N LYS A 1059 0.83 -27.64 -40.96
CA LYS A 1059 0.40 -28.31 -42.21
C LYS A 1059 1.31 -29.46 -42.67
N LYS A 1060 2.40 -29.78 -41.96
CA LYS A 1060 3.46 -30.70 -42.40
C LYS A 1060 3.41 -32.10 -41.78
N TYR A 1061 2.23 -32.59 -41.38
CA TYR A 1061 2.05 -33.97 -40.90
C TYR A 1061 1.38 -34.83 -41.98
N GLU A 1062 1.87 -36.06 -42.19
CA GLU A 1062 1.51 -36.92 -43.34
C GLU A 1062 0.65 -38.13 -43.04
#